data_AF-A0A971QWJ3-F1
#
_entry.id   AF-A0A971QWJ3-F1
#
_cell.length_a   1.000
_cell.length_b   1.000
_cell.length_c   1.000
_cell.angle_alpha   90.00
_cell.angle_beta   90.00
_cell.angle_gamma   90.00
#
_symmetry.space_group_name_H-M   'P 1'
#
loop_
_entity.id
_entity.type
_entity.pdbx_description
1 polymer ?
#
loop_
_entity_poly.entity_id
_entity_poly.type
_entity_poly.pdbx_seq_one_letter_code
_entity_poly.pdbx_strand_id
1 'polypeptide(L)'
;MRGDEFFEEIASRPPLTKLHPRVASFLKTYLAGEKVIPFGSLRVINTQFPPYPGRAFENLLDRFLGDDAGRLYSVTLAVTNRCRFRCWHCYNAGRSRKDLPLEVFRSLAAQLQARGAVAVTLTGGEPLLREDLEEICRCFDARSFITLGTTGEGLTPERARRLRESGVFAVGISLDSADAAEHNRLRGRKDAFRIALDALASAGAAGLYPYVVSVARREFLERRRFFDFLLHARDAGALEVHLLEPCPTGRIAGRSDVVLTPSERRRIVEYQLEVARRDDLPVLSTFAYLEGRDAFGCGAGLTYIYIDGSGELCPCNLVPLSFGNVSREPLGDILDRMGRCFVRPRPSCVGRTLAGCIDGGSLPLGPEASESICRDRLPARHALPRFYRIRQSRGPSAGNPELAEAYDRIHGEYDDFWLTGAGKPVRDLVGKLNLGGSETVFEAGCGSGFGTALLARKLNRGGRVVAADISEGMLDAARVRLAGHRIENVQFVHGDAVETLGGLRGLDVVFTSWVLGYVPLRPFFAGVAQALAPGGQLALIVHRENSPEREFGIFSSLVARNPLVLTRRVAFDFPRDGAHLESLVDEAGLAVVKVWKGSVRFRCAMAGEVLDHLLKSGAGTVFYDAIDPSVRDGLTREFLELLQKRNG
;
A
#
# COMPACT_ATOMS: atom_id res chain seq x y z
N MET A 1 21.84 2.34 -0.27
CA MET A 1 21.13 2.16 -1.56
C MET A 1 20.25 3.38 -1.78
N ARG A 2 20.18 3.91 -3.02
CA ARG A 2 19.31 5.05 -3.28
C ARG A 2 17.83 4.63 -3.30
N GLY A 3 16.91 5.52 -2.92
CA GLY A 3 15.49 5.14 -2.85
C GLY A 3 14.85 4.86 -4.21
N ASP A 4 15.32 5.46 -5.30
CA ASP A 4 14.84 5.14 -6.65
C ASP A 4 15.35 3.79 -7.17
N GLU A 5 16.57 3.39 -6.82
CA GLU A 5 17.09 2.03 -7.07
C GLU A 5 16.25 0.99 -6.30
N PHE A 6 15.94 1.30 -5.02
CA PHE A 6 15.05 0.47 -4.23
C PHE A 6 13.66 0.36 -4.86
N PHE A 7 13.10 1.48 -5.36
CA PHE A 7 11.82 1.46 -6.07
C PHE A 7 11.89 0.57 -7.32
N GLU A 8 12.94 0.67 -8.13
CA GLU A 8 13.11 -0.17 -9.31
C GLU A 8 13.11 -1.66 -8.97
N GLU A 9 13.78 -2.04 -7.88
CA GLU A 9 13.81 -3.42 -7.41
C GLU A 9 12.41 -3.91 -7.02
N ILE A 10 11.70 -3.17 -6.17
CA ILE A 10 10.38 -3.62 -5.65
C ILE A 10 9.26 -3.49 -6.68
N ALA A 11 9.32 -2.48 -7.57
CA ALA A 11 8.30 -2.23 -8.59
C ALA A 11 8.37 -3.20 -9.75
N SER A 12 9.48 -3.93 -9.90
CA SER A 12 9.62 -5.02 -10.86
C SER A 12 8.86 -6.30 -10.48
N ARG A 13 8.21 -6.31 -9.29
CA ARG A 13 7.51 -7.48 -8.73
C ARG A 13 6.07 -7.11 -8.34
N PRO A 14 5.11 -8.05 -8.46
CA PRO A 14 3.78 -7.81 -7.93
C PRO A 14 3.79 -7.57 -6.40
N PRO A 15 2.80 -6.83 -5.88
CA PRO A 15 1.69 -6.22 -6.62
C PRO A 15 2.04 -4.84 -7.23
N LEU A 16 3.26 -4.35 -7.05
CA LEU A 16 3.68 -3.00 -7.49
C LEU A 16 3.75 -2.84 -9.01
N THR A 17 3.91 -3.94 -9.76
CA THR A 17 3.76 -3.96 -11.23
C THR A 17 2.41 -3.44 -11.71
N LYS A 18 1.38 -3.45 -10.84
CA LYS A 18 0.02 -2.97 -11.15
C LYS A 18 -0.20 -1.48 -10.88
N LEU A 19 0.83 -0.75 -10.44
CA LEU A 19 0.72 0.69 -10.21
C LEU A 19 0.40 1.40 -11.53
N HIS A 20 -0.45 2.42 -11.46
CA HIS A 20 -0.64 3.32 -12.60
C HIS A 20 0.71 4.01 -12.93
N PRO A 21 1.11 4.12 -14.21
CA PRO A 21 2.45 4.58 -14.61
C PRO A 21 2.82 5.96 -14.05
N ARG A 22 1.89 6.92 -14.06
CA ARG A 22 2.08 8.25 -13.44
C ARG A 22 2.34 8.19 -11.91
N VAL A 23 1.75 7.22 -11.22
CA VAL A 23 1.93 7.03 -9.76
C VAL A 23 3.27 6.38 -9.49
N ALA A 24 3.61 5.34 -10.24
CA ALA A 24 4.92 4.70 -10.17
C ALA A 24 6.04 5.73 -10.46
N SER A 25 5.88 6.55 -11.48
CA SER A 25 6.79 7.66 -11.79
C SER A 25 6.91 8.66 -10.63
N PHE A 26 5.78 9.07 -10.03
CA PHE A 26 5.79 9.93 -8.84
C PHE A 26 6.56 9.28 -7.68
N LEU A 27 6.27 8.03 -7.34
CA LEU A 27 6.91 7.32 -6.23
C LEU A 27 8.41 7.16 -6.46
N LYS A 28 8.82 6.82 -7.69
CA LYS A 28 10.23 6.77 -8.08
C LYS A 28 10.92 8.12 -7.89
N THR A 29 10.32 9.21 -8.38
CA THR A 29 10.88 10.58 -8.22
C THR A 29 10.94 11.01 -6.75
N TYR A 30 9.91 10.66 -5.96
CA TYR A 30 9.89 10.92 -4.52
C TYR A 30 11.02 10.14 -3.81
N LEU A 31 11.15 8.83 -4.08
CA LEU A 31 12.16 8.01 -3.44
C LEU A 31 13.59 8.36 -3.88
N ALA A 32 13.78 9.05 -5.01
CA ALA A 32 15.10 9.58 -5.38
C ALA A 32 15.64 10.64 -4.39
N GLY A 33 14.77 11.26 -3.58
CA GLY A 33 15.13 12.14 -2.47
C GLY A 33 15.25 11.43 -1.12
N GLU A 34 15.24 10.10 -1.12
CA GLU A 34 15.39 9.23 0.04
C GLU A 34 16.58 8.29 -0.17
N LYS A 35 17.06 7.69 0.91
CA LYS A 35 17.99 6.55 0.88
C LYS A 35 17.43 5.42 1.70
N VAL A 36 17.79 4.20 1.33
CA VAL A 36 17.31 2.98 1.98
C VAL A 36 18.48 2.31 2.67
N ILE A 37 18.30 2.04 3.96
CA ILE A 37 19.30 1.37 4.79
C ILE A 37 18.85 -0.05 5.15
N PRO A 38 19.77 -1.03 5.18
CA PRO A 38 19.48 -2.35 5.68
C PRO A 38 19.35 -2.34 7.21
N PHE A 39 18.42 -3.13 7.74
CA PHE A 39 18.24 -3.33 9.17
C PHE A 39 17.85 -4.78 9.45
N GLY A 40 18.84 -5.61 9.79
CA GLY A 40 18.66 -7.07 9.81
C GLY A 40 18.27 -7.59 8.42
N SER A 41 17.18 -8.34 8.34
CA SER A 41 16.59 -8.82 7.06
C SER A 41 15.69 -7.80 6.38
N LEU A 42 15.50 -6.62 6.98
CA LEU A 42 14.58 -5.59 6.51
C LEU A 42 15.32 -4.46 5.81
N ARG A 43 14.58 -3.68 5.04
CA ARG A 43 15.00 -2.45 4.40
C ARG A 43 14.10 -1.31 4.85
N VAL A 44 14.71 -0.23 5.29
CA VAL A 44 14.02 0.94 5.84
C VAL A 44 14.29 2.14 4.95
N ILE A 45 13.21 2.72 4.41
CA ILE A 45 13.28 4.02 3.73
C ILE A 45 13.46 5.10 4.78
N ASN A 46 12.50 5.17 5.69
CA ASN A 46 12.49 5.98 6.91
C ASN A 46 11.34 5.46 7.79
N THR A 47 11.21 5.93 9.04
CA THR A 47 10.15 5.44 9.95
C THR A 47 8.77 6.05 9.68
N GLN A 48 8.60 6.86 8.63
CA GLN A 48 7.29 7.29 8.13
C GLN A 48 6.61 6.20 7.29
N PHE A 49 7.37 5.21 6.82
CA PHE A 49 6.89 4.05 6.07
C PHE A 49 7.22 2.75 6.84
N PRO A 50 6.37 1.72 6.76
CA PRO A 50 6.69 0.40 7.30
C PRO A 50 7.96 -0.17 6.65
N PRO A 51 8.74 -0.99 7.36
CA PRO A 51 9.91 -1.66 6.79
C PRO A 51 9.51 -2.71 5.74
N TYR A 52 10.38 -2.92 4.74
CA TYR A 52 10.20 -3.91 3.67
C TYR A 52 11.15 -5.11 3.81
N PRO A 53 10.72 -6.35 3.52
CA PRO A 53 9.33 -6.77 3.31
C PRO A 53 8.59 -6.92 4.65
N GLY A 54 7.25 -6.91 4.60
CA GLY A 54 6.43 -7.17 5.78
C GLY A 54 4.95 -6.89 5.56
N ARG A 55 4.10 -7.51 6.37
CA ARG A 55 2.62 -7.39 6.26
C ARG A 55 2.13 -5.94 6.39
N ALA A 56 2.76 -5.12 7.24
CA ALA A 56 2.45 -3.69 7.31
C ALA A 56 2.79 -2.95 6.00
N PHE A 57 3.88 -3.31 5.33
CA PHE A 57 4.23 -2.74 4.02
C PHE A 57 3.25 -3.19 2.94
N GLU A 58 2.84 -4.45 2.92
CA GLU A 58 1.81 -4.95 2.01
C GLU A 58 0.47 -4.20 2.19
N ASN A 59 0.04 -3.99 3.44
CA ASN A 59 -1.14 -3.16 3.73
C ASN A 59 -1.01 -1.70 3.28
N LEU A 60 0.22 -1.15 3.27
CA LEU A 60 0.47 0.16 2.68
C LEU A 60 0.30 0.11 1.15
N LEU A 61 0.77 -0.94 0.49
CA LEU A 61 0.66 -1.08 -0.97
C LEU A 61 -0.79 -1.10 -1.45
N ASP A 62 -1.68 -1.76 -0.72
CA ASP A 62 -3.12 -1.78 -1.02
C ASP A 62 -3.70 -0.36 -1.15
N ARG A 63 -3.15 0.61 -0.41
CA ARG A 63 -3.58 2.01 -0.49
C ARG A 63 -3.13 2.68 -1.78
N PHE A 64 -1.93 2.37 -2.25
CA PHE A 64 -1.41 2.93 -3.49
C PHE A 64 -2.09 2.32 -4.72
N LEU A 65 -2.45 1.04 -4.62
CA LEU A 65 -3.06 0.22 -5.67
C LEU A 65 -4.57 0.35 -5.78
N GLY A 66 -5.26 0.51 -4.65
CA GLY A 66 -6.71 0.71 -4.60
C GLY A 66 -7.12 2.12 -5.00
N ASP A 67 -8.40 2.29 -5.34
CA ASP A 67 -8.98 3.59 -5.71
C ASP A 67 -9.40 4.42 -4.50
N ASP A 68 -9.57 3.78 -3.34
CA ASP A 68 -10.10 4.38 -2.13
C ASP A 68 -9.09 5.31 -1.43
N ALA A 69 -9.16 6.60 -1.77
CA ALA A 69 -8.24 7.64 -1.29
C ALA A 69 -8.70 8.24 0.04
N GLY A 70 -8.83 7.43 1.10
CA GLY A 70 -9.38 7.92 2.37
C GLY A 70 -9.16 7.07 3.61
N ARG A 71 -8.46 5.93 3.52
CA ARG A 71 -8.25 5.07 4.70
C ARG A 71 -7.26 5.70 5.67
N LEU A 72 -7.47 5.46 6.96
CA LEU A 72 -6.58 5.88 8.04
C LEU A 72 -5.20 5.21 7.92
N TYR A 73 -4.13 5.92 7.58
CA TYR A 73 -2.78 5.38 7.40
C TYR A 73 -1.97 5.37 8.70
N SER A 74 -1.82 6.54 9.32
CA SER A 74 -0.95 6.72 10.48
C SER A 74 -1.77 7.16 11.69
N VAL A 75 -1.47 6.61 12.85
CA VAL A 75 -2.13 6.94 14.11
C VAL A 75 -1.05 7.26 15.12
N THR A 76 -1.11 8.47 15.68
CA THR A 76 -0.27 8.81 16.83
C THR A 76 -1.12 8.71 18.09
N LEU A 77 -0.73 7.82 19.00
CA LEU A 77 -1.41 7.57 20.27
C LEU A 77 -0.53 8.09 21.40
N ALA A 78 -0.92 9.19 22.05
CA ALA A 78 -0.31 9.51 23.33
C ALA A 78 -0.90 8.55 24.37
N VAL A 79 -0.09 7.64 24.88
CA VAL A 79 -0.56 6.66 25.87
C VAL A 79 -0.72 7.31 27.24
N THR A 80 -0.03 8.42 27.49
CA THR A 80 -0.19 9.28 28.67
C THR A 80 0.11 10.72 28.28
N ASN A 81 -0.53 11.68 28.93
CA ASN A 81 -0.16 13.09 28.80
C ASN A 81 0.81 13.56 29.90
N ARG A 82 1.20 12.68 30.83
CA ARG A 82 2.14 12.98 31.93
C ARG A 82 3.56 13.04 31.39
N CYS A 83 4.34 14.05 31.80
CA CYS A 83 5.77 14.15 31.47
C CYS A 83 6.48 14.97 32.56
N ARG A 84 7.75 14.63 32.85
CA ARG A 84 8.59 15.40 33.78
C ARG A 84 9.39 16.51 33.10
N PHE A 85 9.43 16.52 31.77
CA PHE A 85 10.15 17.53 30.99
C PHE A 85 9.32 18.79 30.79
N ARG A 86 10.00 19.94 30.64
CA ARG A 86 9.37 21.24 30.38
C ARG A 86 9.87 21.86 29.07
N CYS A 87 9.93 21.05 28.01
CA CYS A 87 10.38 21.44 26.66
C CYS A 87 9.74 22.73 26.14
N TRP A 88 10.53 23.63 25.56
CA TRP A 88 10.04 24.92 25.08
C TRP A 88 8.90 24.82 24.06
N HIS A 89 8.92 23.83 23.16
CA HIS A 89 7.99 23.67 22.03
C HIS A 89 6.80 22.70 22.29
N CYS A 90 6.56 22.30 23.54
CA CYS A 90 5.69 21.14 23.81
C CYS A 90 4.22 21.38 23.38
N TYR A 91 3.75 20.60 22.39
CA TYR A 91 2.36 20.60 21.93
C TYR A 91 1.38 20.01 22.96
N ASN A 92 1.87 19.15 23.86
CA ASN A 92 1.08 18.45 24.86
C ASN A 92 0.75 19.32 26.10
N ALA A 93 1.28 20.55 26.16
CA ALA A 93 0.98 21.46 27.26
C ALA A 93 -0.50 21.85 27.30
N GLY A 94 -1.07 21.89 28.50
CA GLY A 94 -2.48 22.25 28.72
C GLY A 94 -3.48 21.10 28.56
N ARG A 95 -3.02 19.87 28.25
CA ARG A 95 -3.88 18.68 28.16
C ARG A 95 -4.12 18.01 29.52
N SER A 96 -5.25 17.32 29.64
CA SER A 96 -5.60 16.50 30.81
C SER A 96 -4.53 15.46 31.10
N ARG A 97 -4.15 15.30 32.37
CA ARG A 97 -3.18 14.28 32.81
C ARG A 97 -3.81 12.93 33.17
N LYS A 98 -5.12 12.77 32.90
CA LYS A 98 -5.83 11.50 33.09
C LYS A 98 -5.45 10.55 31.95
N ASP A 99 -5.08 9.34 32.32
CA ASP A 99 -4.68 8.28 31.40
C ASP A 99 -5.87 7.34 31.12
N LEU A 100 -6.03 6.92 29.87
CA LEU A 100 -6.95 5.83 29.51
C LEU A 100 -6.50 4.51 30.15
N PRO A 101 -7.45 3.66 30.60
CA PRO A 101 -7.12 2.32 31.08
C PRO A 101 -6.73 1.41 29.91
N LEU A 102 -5.91 0.39 30.19
CA LEU A 102 -5.42 -0.60 29.21
C LEU A 102 -6.55 -1.22 28.36
N GLU A 103 -7.71 -1.50 28.97
CA GLU A 103 -8.82 -2.17 28.29
C GLU A 103 -9.37 -1.37 27.09
N VAL A 104 -9.32 -0.03 27.17
CA VAL A 104 -9.72 0.83 26.05
C VAL A 104 -8.75 0.66 24.88
N PHE A 105 -7.46 0.49 25.13
CA PHE A 105 -6.46 0.28 24.07
C PHE A 105 -6.66 -1.05 23.33
N ARG A 106 -7.09 -2.12 24.01
CA ARG A 106 -7.37 -3.42 23.37
C ARG A 106 -8.43 -3.29 22.28
N SER A 107 -9.56 -2.67 22.62
CA SER A 107 -10.65 -2.43 21.65
C SER A 107 -10.25 -1.42 20.58
N LEU A 108 -9.56 -0.34 20.97
CA LEU A 108 -9.14 0.72 20.06
C LEU A 108 -8.16 0.21 18.99
N ALA A 109 -7.18 -0.61 19.36
CA ALA A 109 -6.20 -1.16 18.42
C ALA A 109 -6.87 -1.95 17.28
N ALA A 110 -7.80 -2.85 17.62
CA ALA A 110 -8.56 -3.63 16.64
C ALA A 110 -9.38 -2.72 15.70
N GLN A 111 -10.06 -1.69 16.24
CA GLN A 111 -10.85 -0.75 15.47
C GLN A 111 -10.01 0.11 14.52
N LEU A 112 -8.82 0.54 14.95
CA LEU A 112 -7.88 1.30 14.12
C LEU A 112 -7.33 0.44 12.98
N GLN A 113 -6.92 -0.80 13.27
CA GLN A 113 -6.41 -1.73 12.26
C GLN A 113 -7.49 -2.13 11.24
N ALA A 114 -8.74 -2.34 11.67
CA ALA A 114 -9.87 -2.59 10.76
C ALA A 114 -10.09 -1.43 9.76
N ARG A 115 -9.87 -0.19 10.21
CA ARG A 115 -9.93 1.02 9.37
C ARG A 115 -8.68 1.25 8.52
N GLY A 116 -7.66 0.42 8.71
CA GLY A 116 -6.47 0.34 7.88
C GLY A 116 -5.21 0.91 8.50
N ALA A 117 -5.18 1.30 9.78
CA ALA A 117 -3.99 1.88 10.41
C ALA A 117 -2.74 1.00 10.20
N VAL A 118 -1.73 1.54 9.53
CA VAL A 118 -0.47 0.86 9.20
C VAL A 118 0.65 1.35 10.11
N ALA A 119 0.81 2.67 10.24
CA ALA A 119 1.82 3.25 11.12
C ALA A 119 1.19 3.60 12.47
N VAL A 120 1.69 3.02 13.55
CA VAL A 120 1.22 3.33 14.92
C VAL A 120 2.37 3.90 15.72
N THR A 121 2.30 5.19 16.02
CA THR A 121 3.29 5.88 16.85
C THR A 121 2.74 6.02 18.26
N LEU A 122 3.30 5.26 19.19
CA LEU A 122 3.06 5.45 20.62
C LEU A 122 3.92 6.61 21.11
N THR A 123 3.32 7.54 21.84
CA THR A 123 4.00 8.73 22.36
C THR A 123 3.38 9.15 23.69
N GLY A 124 3.63 10.38 24.13
CA GLY A 124 2.93 10.97 25.27
C GLY A 124 2.84 12.50 25.17
N GLY A 125 2.97 13.26 26.26
CA GLY A 125 3.61 12.89 27.53
C GLY A 125 5.01 12.26 27.36
N GLU A 126 5.45 11.55 28.40
CA GLU A 126 6.53 10.56 28.32
C GLU A 126 5.91 9.16 28.44
N PRO A 127 5.85 8.36 27.34
CA PRO A 127 5.19 7.06 27.36
C PRO A 127 5.81 6.08 28.37
N LEU A 128 7.11 6.19 28.64
CA LEU A 128 7.82 5.30 29.58
C LEU A 128 7.40 5.52 31.05
N LEU A 129 6.55 6.50 31.36
CA LEU A 129 5.95 6.64 32.69
C LEU A 129 4.79 5.64 32.94
N ARG A 130 4.36 4.89 31.93
CA ARG A 130 3.35 3.83 32.07
C ARG A 130 3.99 2.47 32.33
N GLU A 131 3.47 1.73 33.30
CA GLU A 131 3.94 0.38 33.62
C GLU A 131 3.39 -0.68 32.65
N ASP A 132 2.23 -0.41 32.03
CA ASP A 132 1.50 -1.27 31.12
C ASP A 132 1.77 -0.97 29.62
N LEU A 133 2.88 -0.28 29.31
CA LEU A 133 3.19 0.16 27.94
C LEU A 133 3.40 -1.03 27.00
N GLU A 134 4.14 -2.03 27.46
CA GLU A 134 4.40 -3.27 26.73
C GLU A 134 3.09 -4.00 26.37
N GLU A 135 2.10 -4.01 27.27
CA GLU A 135 0.78 -4.58 27.04
C GLU A 135 -0.02 -3.80 25.99
N ILE A 136 0.10 -2.45 25.97
CA ILE A 136 -0.49 -1.61 24.91
C ILE A 136 0.14 -1.95 23.56
N CYS A 137 1.46 -2.11 23.48
CA CYS A 137 2.14 -2.51 22.24
C CYS A 137 1.58 -3.83 21.68
N ARG A 138 1.39 -4.83 22.56
CA ARG A 138 0.86 -6.16 22.19
C ARG A 138 -0.60 -6.15 21.70
N CYS A 139 -1.31 -5.03 21.80
CA CYS A 139 -2.67 -4.90 21.25
C CYS A 139 -2.68 -4.80 19.72
N PHE A 140 -1.56 -4.48 19.08
CA PHE A 140 -1.45 -4.37 17.62
C PHE A 140 -0.79 -5.61 17.02
N ASP A 141 -1.40 -6.17 15.97
CA ASP A 141 -0.81 -7.26 15.20
C ASP A 141 0.06 -6.77 14.02
N ALA A 142 0.65 -7.72 13.27
CA ALA A 142 1.56 -7.46 12.15
C ALA A 142 0.98 -6.64 10.98
N ARG A 143 -0.33 -6.31 10.99
CA ARG A 143 -0.91 -5.35 10.04
C ARG A 143 -0.38 -3.93 10.22
N SER A 144 0.17 -3.63 11.40
CA SER A 144 0.78 -2.34 11.72
C SER A 144 2.23 -2.52 12.16
N PHE A 145 3.04 -1.46 12.00
CA PHE A 145 4.35 -1.38 12.64
C PHE A 145 4.30 -0.30 13.72
N ILE A 146 4.95 -0.58 14.86
CA ILE A 146 4.89 0.28 16.04
C ILE A 146 6.20 1.07 16.17
N THR A 147 6.07 2.38 16.32
CA THR A 147 7.18 3.26 16.72
C THR A 147 6.89 3.90 18.06
N LEU A 148 7.93 4.22 18.83
CA LEU A 148 7.81 4.86 20.13
C LEU A 148 8.52 6.22 20.14
N GLY A 149 7.80 7.32 20.33
CA GLY A 149 8.38 8.63 20.58
C GLY A 149 8.60 8.88 22.07
N THR A 150 9.84 9.15 22.49
CA THR A 150 10.21 9.31 23.92
C THR A 150 11.28 10.40 24.12
N THR A 151 11.35 10.93 25.34
CA THR A 151 12.50 11.70 25.83
C THR A 151 13.72 10.83 26.15
N GLY A 152 13.51 9.52 26.30
CA GLY A 152 14.49 8.55 26.79
C GLY A 152 14.40 8.30 28.29
N GLU A 153 13.64 9.10 29.05
CA GLU A 153 13.55 8.95 30.51
C GLU A 153 12.88 7.61 30.88
N GLY A 154 13.69 6.69 31.40
CA GLY A 154 13.24 5.35 31.81
C GLY A 154 13.46 4.26 30.76
N LEU A 155 14.17 4.54 29.67
CA LEU A 155 14.53 3.55 28.65
C LEU A 155 15.83 2.83 29.04
N THR A 156 15.73 1.90 29.99
CA THR A 156 16.87 1.05 30.35
C THR A 156 17.11 -0.03 29.29
N PRO A 157 18.29 -0.68 29.26
CA PRO A 157 18.54 -1.81 28.36
C PRO A 157 17.49 -2.93 28.50
N GLU A 158 17.09 -3.27 29.72
CA GLU A 158 16.08 -4.29 30.01
C GLU A 158 14.71 -3.89 29.44
N ARG A 159 14.33 -2.63 29.61
CA ARG A 159 13.06 -2.14 29.11
C ARG A 159 13.05 -2.03 27.58
N ALA A 160 14.16 -1.64 26.97
CA ALA A 160 14.32 -1.66 25.52
C ALA A 160 14.13 -3.08 24.95
N ARG A 161 14.71 -4.11 25.59
CA ARG A 161 14.47 -5.52 25.21
C ARG A 161 12.99 -5.91 25.31
N ARG A 162 12.34 -5.59 26.43
CA ARG A 162 10.89 -5.85 26.63
C ARG A 162 10.00 -5.15 25.60
N LEU A 163 10.35 -3.93 25.20
CA LEU A 163 9.61 -3.20 24.15
C LEU A 163 9.79 -3.86 22.79
N ARG A 164 11.02 -4.31 22.46
CA ARG A 164 11.28 -5.07 21.25
C ARG A 164 10.47 -6.36 21.20
N GLU A 165 10.49 -7.13 22.29
CA GLU A 165 9.71 -8.38 22.43
C GLU A 165 8.19 -8.14 22.33
N SER A 166 7.74 -6.95 22.73
CA SER A 166 6.33 -6.53 22.64
C SER A 166 5.93 -6.01 21.25
N GLY A 167 6.83 -6.04 20.26
CA GLY A 167 6.53 -5.68 18.86
C GLY A 167 6.88 -4.24 18.47
N VAL A 168 7.56 -3.46 19.33
CA VAL A 168 8.08 -2.15 18.93
C VAL A 168 9.20 -2.34 17.90
N PHE A 169 9.09 -1.65 16.77
CA PHE A 169 10.10 -1.68 15.71
C PHE A 169 11.17 -0.61 15.91
N ALA A 170 10.75 0.63 16.12
CA ALA A 170 11.65 1.79 16.19
C ALA A 170 11.37 2.67 17.42
N VAL A 171 12.41 3.35 17.91
CA VAL A 171 12.29 4.33 19.00
C VAL A 171 12.88 5.66 18.56
N GLY A 172 12.06 6.69 18.62
CA GLY A 172 12.39 8.08 18.34
C GLY A 172 12.78 8.80 19.61
N ILE A 173 14.06 9.04 19.80
CA ILE A 173 14.62 9.75 20.94
C ILE A 173 14.67 11.24 20.62
N SER A 174 14.08 12.02 21.50
CA SER A 174 14.12 13.47 21.46
C SER A 174 15.53 14.05 21.66
N LEU A 175 16.12 14.69 20.62
CA LEU A 175 17.43 15.35 20.68
C LEU A 175 17.43 16.61 19.78
N ASP A 176 17.49 17.82 20.36
CA ASP A 176 17.45 19.09 19.59
C ASP A 176 18.79 19.83 19.40
N SER A 177 19.89 19.30 19.92
CA SER A 177 21.22 19.90 19.77
C SER A 177 22.31 18.87 20.01
N ALA A 178 23.48 19.08 19.39
CA ALA A 178 24.72 18.39 19.71
C ALA A 178 25.42 18.99 20.95
N ASP A 179 25.01 20.19 21.39
CA ASP A 179 25.49 20.82 22.62
C ASP A 179 24.59 20.43 23.80
N ALA A 180 25.21 19.89 24.85
CA ALA A 180 24.50 19.39 26.02
C ALA A 180 23.75 20.50 26.76
N ALA A 181 24.37 21.67 26.95
CA ALA A 181 23.76 22.77 27.68
C ALA A 181 22.54 23.34 26.94
N GLU A 182 22.66 23.50 25.62
CA GLU A 182 21.57 23.92 24.76
C GLU A 182 20.43 22.91 24.77
N HIS A 183 20.72 21.62 24.56
CA HIS A 183 19.69 20.58 24.59
C HIS A 183 18.93 20.56 25.93
N ASN A 184 19.67 20.57 27.05
CA ASN A 184 19.10 20.58 28.40
C ASN A 184 18.20 21.80 28.63
N ARG A 185 18.63 22.98 28.17
CA ARG A 185 17.84 24.22 28.23
C ARG A 185 16.55 24.10 27.42
N LEU A 186 16.64 23.63 26.17
CA LEU A 186 15.48 23.45 25.29
C LEU A 186 14.47 22.47 25.87
N ARG A 187 14.95 21.40 26.51
CA ARG A 187 14.13 20.36 27.14
C ARG A 187 13.63 20.71 28.55
N GLY A 188 14.16 21.78 29.15
CA GLY A 188 13.78 22.23 30.49
C GLY A 188 14.16 21.22 31.57
N ARG A 189 15.27 20.49 31.39
CA ARG A 189 15.77 19.46 32.29
C ARG A 189 17.29 19.33 32.20
N LYS A 190 17.97 19.31 33.35
CA LYS A 190 19.45 19.40 33.46
C LYS A 190 20.23 18.22 32.89
N ASP A 191 19.63 17.04 32.81
CA ASP A 191 20.26 15.79 32.38
C ASP A 191 19.62 15.20 31.11
N ALA A 192 18.79 15.98 30.41
CA ALA A 192 18.07 15.54 29.21
C ALA A 192 19.00 14.99 28.12
N PHE A 193 20.15 15.63 27.90
CA PHE A 193 21.09 15.24 26.84
C PHE A 193 21.67 13.86 27.11
N ARG A 194 22.15 13.63 28.34
CA ARG A 194 22.65 12.31 28.77
C ARG A 194 21.57 11.24 28.66
N ILE A 195 20.35 11.54 29.12
CA ILE A 195 19.20 10.63 29.02
C ILE A 195 18.95 10.23 27.56
N ALA A 196 19.01 11.18 26.63
CA ALA A 196 18.81 10.90 25.21
C ALA A 196 19.90 10.00 24.64
N LEU A 197 21.17 10.24 24.96
CA LEU A 197 22.28 9.41 24.48
C LEU A 197 22.24 7.99 25.07
N ASP A 198 21.96 7.85 26.37
CA ASP A 198 21.81 6.54 27.03
C ASP A 198 20.64 5.74 26.43
N ALA A 199 19.55 6.43 26.06
CA ALA A 199 18.38 5.83 25.41
C ALA A 199 18.68 5.35 23.98
N LEU A 200 19.45 6.13 23.19
CA LEU A 200 19.90 5.70 21.85
C LEU A 200 20.75 4.42 21.93
N ALA A 201 21.70 4.40 22.86
CA ALA A 201 22.54 3.21 23.10
C ALA A 201 21.71 2.00 23.52
N SER A 202 20.78 2.18 24.46
CA SER A 202 19.91 1.10 24.96
C SER A 202 18.99 0.55 23.87
N ALA A 203 18.42 1.42 23.03
CA ALA A 203 17.58 1.03 21.90
C ALA A 203 18.36 0.20 20.87
N GLY A 204 19.54 0.70 20.46
CA GLY A 204 20.41 -0.01 19.53
C GLY A 204 20.85 -1.39 20.04
N ALA A 205 21.26 -1.47 21.32
CA ALA A 205 21.65 -2.72 21.95
C ALA A 205 20.51 -3.77 22.06
N ALA A 206 19.25 -3.32 22.14
CA ALA A 206 18.07 -4.17 22.12
C ALA A 206 17.62 -4.55 20.68
N GLY A 207 18.33 -4.08 19.66
CA GLY A 207 18.00 -4.28 18.26
C GLY A 207 16.78 -3.49 17.79
N LEU A 208 16.28 -2.53 18.56
CA LEU A 208 15.29 -1.57 18.07
C LEU A 208 15.95 -0.67 17.01
N TYR A 209 15.17 -0.06 16.13
CA TYR A 209 15.68 0.94 15.18
C TYR A 209 15.74 2.32 15.87
N PRO A 210 16.92 2.81 16.31
CA PRO A 210 17.02 4.11 16.98
C PRO A 210 16.99 5.25 15.96
N TYR A 211 16.15 6.25 16.21
CA TYR A 211 16.16 7.49 15.46
C TYR A 211 16.03 8.70 16.38
N VAL A 212 16.49 9.85 15.91
CA VAL A 212 16.40 11.11 16.63
C VAL A 212 15.18 11.90 16.15
N VAL A 213 14.48 12.56 17.05
CA VAL A 213 13.43 13.54 16.73
C VAL A 213 13.84 14.91 17.22
N SER A 214 13.90 15.86 16.29
CA SER A 214 14.30 17.24 16.54
C SER A 214 13.32 18.24 15.92
N VAL A 215 13.17 19.41 16.53
CA VAL A 215 12.43 20.53 15.93
C VAL A 215 13.36 21.41 15.09
N ALA A 216 12.93 21.75 13.89
CA ALA A 216 13.63 22.59 12.91
C ALA A 216 13.72 24.04 13.37
N ARG A 217 14.71 24.36 14.21
CA ARG A 217 14.99 25.74 14.59
C ARG A 217 15.77 26.46 13.48
N ARG A 218 15.74 27.80 13.44
CA ARG A 218 16.45 28.57 12.40
C ARG A 218 17.95 28.34 12.43
N GLU A 219 18.49 27.95 13.57
CA GLU A 219 19.87 27.55 13.76
C GLU A 219 20.26 26.36 12.85
N PHE A 220 19.33 25.48 12.49
CA PHE A 220 19.58 24.42 11.52
C PHE A 220 19.55 24.87 10.06
N LEU A 221 19.25 26.14 9.78
CA LEU A 221 19.46 26.71 8.46
C LEU A 221 20.95 26.99 8.22
N GLU A 222 21.74 27.18 9.28
CA GLU A 222 23.19 27.23 9.19
C GLU A 222 23.71 25.84 8.83
N ARG A 223 24.28 25.72 7.63
CA ARG A 223 24.74 24.46 7.06
C ARG A 223 25.67 23.69 7.98
N ARG A 224 26.75 24.32 8.46
CA ARG A 224 27.73 23.65 9.33
C ARG A 224 27.06 23.05 10.56
N ARG A 225 26.27 23.85 11.27
CA ARG A 225 25.54 23.42 12.46
C ARG A 225 24.56 22.27 12.20
N PHE A 226 23.90 22.27 11.06
CA PHE A 226 23.00 21.19 10.67
C PHE A 226 23.75 19.87 10.44
N PHE A 227 24.82 19.89 9.66
CA PHE A 227 25.60 18.69 9.38
C PHE A 227 26.37 18.18 10.61
N ASP A 228 26.89 19.08 11.45
CA ASP A 228 27.50 18.71 12.73
C ASP A 228 26.49 17.99 13.65
N PHE A 229 25.23 18.46 13.67
CA PHE A 229 24.17 17.78 14.40
C PHE A 229 23.85 16.39 13.84
N LEU A 230 23.79 16.22 12.52
CA LEU A 230 23.57 14.91 11.90
C LEU A 230 24.72 13.93 12.18
N LEU A 231 25.96 14.40 12.12
CA LEU A 231 27.15 13.61 12.48
C LEU A 231 27.09 13.19 13.95
N HIS A 232 26.75 14.12 14.84
CA HIS A 232 26.59 13.81 16.26
C HIS A 232 25.48 12.77 16.51
N ALA A 233 24.33 12.91 15.85
CA ALA A 233 23.23 11.94 15.98
C ALA A 233 23.65 10.54 15.50
N ARG A 234 24.39 10.45 14.39
CA ARG A 234 24.96 9.18 13.91
C ARG A 234 25.94 8.58 14.91
N ASP A 235 26.88 9.39 15.43
CA ASP A 235 27.90 8.92 16.36
C ASP A 235 27.29 8.47 17.69
N ALA A 236 26.13 9.03 18.07
CA ALA A 236 25.30 8.58 19.17
C ALA A 236 24.50 7.29 18.87
N GLY A 237 24.58 6.75 17.65
CA GLY A 237 23.93 5.51 17.23
C GLY A 237 22.59 5.66 16.53
N ALA A 238 22.15 6.88 16.19
CA ALA A 238 20.91 7.08 15.44
C ALA A 238 21.06 6.67 13.97
N LEU A 239 20.10 5.90 13.46
CA LEU A 239 20.02 5.51 12.05
C LEU A 239 19.27 6.53 11.20
N GLU A 240 18.46 7.36 11.85
CA GLU A 240 17.58 8.34 11.21
C GLU A 240 17.38 9.58 12.08
N VAL A 241 17.07 10.71 11.45
CA VAL A 241 16.72 11.98 12.09
C VAL A 241 15.41 12.48 11.50
N HIS A 242 14.38 12.59 12.34
CA HIS A 242 13.15 13.30 12.07
C HIS A 242 13.33 14.79 12.36
N LEU A 243 13.19 15.62 11.34
CA LEU A 243 13.22 17.06 11.48
C LEU A 243 11.81 17.65 11.29
N LEU A 244 11.20 18.05 12.41
CA LEU A 244 9.82 18.52 12.46
C LEU A 244 9.77 20.05 12.40
N GLU A 245 8.85 20.62 11.62
CA GLU A 245 8.65 22.07 11.60
C GLU A 245 7.99 22.55 12.90
N PRO A 246 8.43 23.67 13.50
CA PRO A 246 7.74 24.27 14.64
C PRO A 246 6.34 24.76 14.23
N CYS A 247 5.35 24.46 15.06
CA CYS A 247 3.97 24.90 14.87
C CYS A 247 3.51 25.68 16.12
N PRO A 248 2.94 26.90 15.98
CA PRO A 248 2.57 27.72 17.14
C PRO A 248 1.35 27.16 17.89
N THR A 249 1.59 26.15 18.72
CA THR A 249 0.58 25.43 19.52
C THR A 249 1.19 25.01 20.86
N GLY A 250 0.35 24.70 21.86
CA GLY A 250 0.81 24.39 23.21
C GLY A 250 1.66 25.52 23.81
N ARG A 251 2.89 25.22 24.26
CA ARG A 251 3.77 26.22 24.91
C ARG A 251 4.24 27.35 24.00
N ILE A 252 4.15 27.18 22.68
CA ILE A 252 4.51 28.20 21.69
C ILE A 252 3.29 28.73 20.93
N ALA A 253 2.09 28.56 21.49
CA ALA A 253 0.89 29.22 20.96
C ALA A 253 1.11 30.74 20.85
N GLY A 254 0.63 31.35 19.75
CA GLY A 254 0.81 32.78 19.47
C GLY A 254 2.21 33.20 19.00
N ARG A 255 3.21 32.31 19.00
CA ARG A 255 4.56 32.62 18.52
C ARG A 255 4.69 32.43 17.03
N SER A 256 4.34 33.44 16.24
CA SER A 256 4.57 33.42 14.77
C SER A 256 6.05 33.52 14.40
N ASP A 257 6.87 34.06 15.30
CA ASP A 257 8.30 34.27 15.10
C ASP A 257 9.08 32.98 14.87
N VAL A 258 8.59 31.82 15.34
CA VAL A 258 9.27 30.52 15.18
C VAL A 258 8.90 29.82 13.87
N VAL A 259 7.87 30.29 13.16
CA VAL A 259 7.40 29.64 11.94
C VAL A 259 8.40 29.85 10.81
N LEU A 260 8.79 28.75 10.17
CA LEU A 260 9.68 28.80 9.02
C LEU A 260 8.96 29.35 7.78
N THR A 261 9.61 30.28 7.12
CA THR A 261 9.20 30.87 5.83
C THR A 261 9.34 29.86 4.69
N PRO A 262 8.69 30.08 3.53
CA PRO A 262 8.83 29.19 2.38
C PRO A 262 10.28 29.01 1.89
N SER A 263 11.14 30.03 1.97
CA SER A 263 12.56 29.94 1.60
C SER A 263 13.35 29.08 2.59
N GLU A 264 13.11 29.24 3.89
CA GLU A 264 13.74 28.42 4.93
C GLU A 264 13.33 26.95 4.81
N ARG A 265 12.07 26.67 4.46
CA ARG A 265 11.59 25.31 4.18
C ARG A 265 12.26 24.70 2.94
N ARG A 266 12.47 25.49 1.88
CA ARG A 266 13.21 25.02 0.69
C ARG A 266 14.64 24.62 1.06
N ARG A 267 15.30 25.37 1.94
CA ARG A 267 16.64 25.01 2.45
C ARG A 267 16.64 23.65 3.16
N ILE A 268 15.63 23.35 3.97
CA ILE A 268 15.49 22.04 4.63
C ILE A 268 15.32 20.92 3.59
N VAL A 269 14.53 21.17 2.53
CA VAL A 269 14.36 20.21 1.44
C VAL A 269 15.66 20.02 0.65
N GLU A 270 16.46 21.07 0.44
CA GLU A 270 17.80 20.94 -0.16
C GLU A 270 18.70 20.02 0.68
N TYR A 271 18.68 20.17 2.01
CA TYR A 271 19.40 19.27 2.91
C TYR A 271 18.89 17.82 2.85
N GLN A 272 17.57 17.59 2.77
CA GLN A 272 17.00 16.26 2.52
C GLN A 272 17.63 15.59 1.29
N LEU A 273 17.62 16.29 0.15
CA LEU A 273 18.11 15.77 -1.12
C LEU A 273 19.63 15.52 -1.11
N GLU A 274 20.39 16.33 -0.37
CA GLU A 274 21.82 16.11 -0.20
C GLU A 274 22.12 14.91 0.71
N VAL A 275 21.44 14.80 1.86
CA VAL A 275 21.64 13.70 2.81
C VAL A 275 21.24 12.35 2.22
N ALA A 276 20.24 12.32 1.33
CA ALA A 276 19.86 11.12 0.58
C ALA A 276 20.98 10.58 -0.33
N ARG A 277 21.99 11.39 -0.67
CA ARG A 277 23.15 10.99 -1.49
C ARG A 277 24.39 10.68 -0.67
N ARG A 278 24.29 10.73 0.65
CA ARG A 278 25.40 10.58 1.59
C ARG A 278 25.21 9.36 2.46
N ASP A 279 26.01 8.32 2.23
CA ASP A 279 25.98 7.09 3.00
C ASP A 279 26.58 7.23 4.40
N ASP A 280 27.39 8.28 4.63
CA ASP A 280 28.06 8.57 5.89
C ASP A 280 27.16 9.23 6.96
N LEU A 281 25.92 9.55 6.62
CA LEU A 281 24.97 10.26 7.48
C LEU A 281 23.76 9.38 7.81
N PRO A 282 22.98 9.69 8.86
CA PRO A 282 21.72 9.00 9.11
C PRO A 282 20.71 9.34 8.00
N VAL A 283 19.64 8.57 7.90
CA VAL A 283 18.46 8.95 7.10
C VAL A 283 17.93 10.28 7.63
N LEU A 284 17.60 11.22 6.75
CA LEU A 284 16.89 12.43 7.12
C LEU A 284 15.44 12.28 6.66
N SER A 285 14.50 12.56 7.56
CA SER A 285 13.07 12.52 7.27
C SER A 285 12.46 13.84 7.72
N THR A 286 12.06 14.66 6.74
CA THR A 286 11.49 15.98 7.01
C THR A 286 10.05 16.08 6.54
N PHE A 287 9.19 16.70 7.35
CA PHE A 287 7.80 16.95 6.95
C PHE A 287 7.71 18.00 5.84
N ALA A 288 8.73 18.87 5.72
CA ALA A 288 8.84 19.80 4.60
C ALA A 288 8.92 19.07 3.25
N TYR A 289 9.56 17.88 3.22
CA TYR A 289 9.63 17.01 2.05
C TYR A 289 8.38 16.13 1.91
N LEU A 290 8.06 15.32 2.92
CA LEU A 290 6.95 14.36 2.88
C LEU A 290 5.58 15.02 2.71
N GLU A 291 5.28 16.03 3.52
CA GLU A 291 4.00 16.76 3.53
C GLU A 291 4.04 18.02 2.65
N GLY A 292 5.06 18.14 1.79
CA GLY A 292 5.17 19.22 0.83
C GLY A 292 4.01 19.20 -0.19
N ARG A 293 3.66 20.38 -0.72
CA ARG A 293 2.68 20.51 -1.81
C ARG A 293 3.00 19.62 -3.02
N ASP A 294 4.29 19.44 -3.29
CA ASP A 294 4.80 18.66 -4.43
C ASP A 294 4.97 17.16 -4.11
N ALA A 295 4.64 16.75 -2.90
CA ALA A 295 4.63 15.37 -2.43
C ALA A 295 3.21 14.94 -2.00
N PHE A 296 3.05 14.43 -0.77
CA PHE A 296 1.78 13.92 -0.25
C PHE A 296 0.91 15.00 0.40
N GLY A 297 1.48 16.12 0.86
CA GLY A 297 0.72 17.14 1.58
C GLY A 297 0.34 16.73 3.02
N CYS A 298 -0.44 17.59 3.68
CA CYS A 298 -0.95 17.37 5.03
C CYS A 298 -2.18 16.45 4.99
N GLY A 299 -2.11 15.35 5.74
CA GLY A 299 -3.14 14.31 5.86
C GLY A 299 -3.97 14.37 7.15
N ALA A 300 -3.84 15.45 7.93
CA ALA A 300 -4.49 15.60 9.23
C ALA A 300 -6.01 15.39 9.14
N GLY A 301 -6.54 14.57 10.04
CA GLY A 301 -7.96 14.24 10.12
C GLY A 301 -8.49 13.34 9.00
N LEU A 302 -7.62 12.83 8.13
CA LEU A 302 -7.99 11.95 7.02
C LEU A 302 -7.08 10.72 6.97
N THR A 303 -5.83 10.90 6.53
CA THR A 303 -4.86 9.80 6.45
C THR A 303 -4.09 9.61 7.74
N TYR A 304 -4.08 10.60 8.64
CA TYR A 304 -3.60 10.40 9.99
C TYR A 304 -4.37 11.18 11.04
N ILE A 305 -4.34 10.66 12.26
CA ILE A 305 -5.06 11.19 13.42
C ILE A 305 -4.17 11.13 14.66
N TYR A 306 -4.58 11.86 15.69
CA TYR A 306 -3.97 11.83 17.01
C TYR A 306 -5.00 11.52 18.07
N ILE A 307 -4.73 10.59 18.97
CA ILE A 307 -5.56 10.36 20.16
C ILE A 307 -4.70 10.63 21.38
N ASP A 308 -5.16 11.51 22.26
CA ASP A 308 -4.39 11.90 23.43
C ASP A 308 -4.53 10.92 24.62
N GLY A 309 -3.72 11.10 25.66
CA GLY A 309 -3.72 10.21 26.84
C GLY A 309 -5.06 10.09 27.55
N SER A 310 -5.96 11.05 27.37
CA SER A 310 -7.30 11.07 27.97
C SER A 310 -8.41 10.58 27.02
N GLY A 311 -8.05 10.22 25.79
CA GLY A 311 -8.95 9.67 24.77
C GLY A 311 -9.54 10.68 23.80
N GLU A 312 -9.14 11.94 23.85
CA GLU A 312 -9.62 12.95 22.90
C GLU A 312 -8.99 12.72 21.51
N LEU A 313 -9.83 12.62 20.48
CA LEU A 313 -9.40 12.40 19.10
C LEU A 313 -9.27 13.75 18.36
N CYS A 314 -8.06 14.06 17.92
CA CYS A 314 -7.71 15.25 17.16
C CYS A 314 -7.21 14.91 15.73
N PRO A 315 -7.27 15.86 14.77
CA PRO A 315 -6.76 15.67 13.41
C PRO A 315 -5.25 15.39 13.34
N CYS A 316 -4.48 16.01 14.23
CA CYS A 316 -3.08 15.67 14.49
C CYS A 316 -2.65 16.23 15.85
N ASN A 317 -1.45 15.87 16.32
CA ASN A 317 -0.93 16.31 17.62
C ASN A 317 -0.73 17.83 17.74
N LEU A 318 -0.60 18.54 16.62
CA LEU A 318 -0.40 19.99 16.55
C LEU A 318 -1.72 20.79 16.47
N VAL A 319 -2.85 20.11 16.22
CA VAL A 319 -4.18 20.71 16.09
C VAL A 319 -5.04 20.23 17.26
N PRO A 320 -5.05 20.92 18.41
CA PRO A 320 -5.77 20.49 19.61
C PRO A 320 -7.27 20.81 19.52
N LEU A 321 -7.90 20.34 18.44
CA LEU A 321 -9.34 20.35 18.21
C LEU A 321 -9.85 18.92 18.38
N SER A 322 -10.63 18.65 19.41
CA SER A 322 -11.21 17.32 19.64
C SER A 322 -12.50 17.17 18.84
N PHE A 323 -12.65 16.02 18.20
CA PHE A 323 -13.87 15.61 17.53
C PHE A 323 -14.65 14.58 18.33
N GLY A 324 -14.21 14.21 19.53
CA GLY A 324 -14.89 13.24 20.39
C GLY A 324 -13.89 12.43 21.22
N ASN A 325 -14.43 11.67 22.18
CA ASN A 325 -13.62 10.88 23.09
C ASN A 325 -13.87 9.37 22.91
N VAL A 326 -12.81 8.61 22.62
CA VAL A 326 -12.89 7.17 22.32
C VAL A 326 -13.32 6.29 23.50
N SER A 327 -13.36 6.84 24.72
CA SER A 327 -13.91 6.15 25.90
C SER A 327 -15.42 6.39 26.09
N ARG A 328 -16.02 7.29 25.31
CA ARG A 328 -17.42 7.71 25.46
C ARG A 328 -18.27 7.43 24.24
N GLU A 329 -17.65 7.42 23.05
CA GLU A 329 -18.32 7.31 21.77
C GLU A 329 -17.61 6.28 20.88
N PRO A 330 -18.34 5.58 19.98
CA PRO A 330 -17.72 4.72 18.97
C PRO A 330 -16.72 5.48 18.10
N LEU A 331 -15.58 4.86 17.79
CA LEU A 331 -14.54 5.49 16.95
C LEU A 331 -15.09 5.92 15.57
N GLY A 332 -16.01 5.15 15.00
CA GLY A 332 -16.63 5.46 13.71
C GLY A 332 -17.30 6.83 13.69
N ASP A 333 -18.17 7.08 14.66
CA ASP A 333 -18.94 8.32 14.76
C ASP A 333 -18.03 9.55 14.90
N ILE A 334 -16.95 9.42 15.69
CA ILE A 334 -15.94 10.47 15.87
C ILE A 334 -15.22 10.76 14.54
N LEU A 335 -14.82 9.70 13.82
CA LEU A 335 -14.15 9.84 12.52
C LEU A 335 -15.08 10.42 11.45
N ASP A 336 -16.36 10.04 11.44
CA ASP A 336 -17.35 10.58 10.51
C ASP A 336 -17.60 12.07 10.78
N ARG A 337 -17.66 12.47 12.05
CA ARG A 337 -17.76 13.86 12.47
C ARG A 337 -16.55 14.68 11.96
N MET A 338 -15.34 14.17 12.19
CA MET A 338 -14.11 14.79 11.71
C MET A 338 -14.02 14.84 10.17
N GLY A 339 -14.48 13.79 9.49
CA GLY A 339 -14.48 13.67 8.03
C GLY A 339 -15.27 14.79 7.33
N ARG A 340 -16.27 15.37 7.99
CA ARG A 340 -17.01 16.55 7.50
C ARG A 340 -16.11 17.79 7.36
N CYS A 341 -15.07 17.91 8.19
CA CYS A 341 -14.12 19.01 8.16
C CYS A 341 -12.88 18.71 7.31
N PHE A 342 -12.45 17.44 7.26
CA PHE A 342 -11.20 16.99 6.64
C PHE A 342 -11.44 16.11 5.40
N VAL A 343 -12.22 16.63 4.46
CA VAL A 343 -12.70 15.86 3.28
C VAL A 343 -11.61 15.44 2.29
N ARG A 344 -10.44 16.11 2.28
CA ARG A 344 -9.31 15.76 1.40
C ARG A 344 -7.97 16.34 1.89
N PRO A 345 -6.84 15.78 1.46
CA PRO A 345 -5.50 16.23 1.84
C PRO A 345 -5.20 17.66 1.42
N ARG A 346 -4.46 18.39 2.25
CA ARG A 346 -4.16 19.82 2.05
C ARG A 346 -2.71 20.04 1.59
N PRO A 347 -2.44 21.06 0.75
CA PRO A 347 -1.09 21.36 0.25
C PRO A 347 -0.23 22.11 1.28
N SER A 348 -0.75 22.33 2.49
CA SER A 348 -0.10 23.05 3.58
C SER A 348 -0.56 22.48 4.92
N CYS A 349 0.31 22.59 5.93
CA CYS A 349 0.03 22.13 7.31
C CYS A 349 -1.17 22.86 7.91
N VAL A 350 -2.19 22.09 8.33
CA VAL A 350 -3.40 22.59 8.99
C VAL A 350 -3.07 23.29 10.31
N GLY A 351 -2.15 22.75 11.09
CA GLY A 351 -1.73 23.34 12.37
C GLY A 351 -1.28 24.78 12.21
N ARG A 352 -0.52 25.09 11.15
CA ARG A 352 -0.11 26.48 10.86
C ARG A 352 -1.27 27.36 10.41
N THR A 353 -2.18 26.82 9.59
CA THR A 353 -3.38 27.55 9.16
C THR A 353 -4.26 27.93 10.34
N LEU A 354 -4.37 27.06 11.35
CA LEU A 354 -5.24 27.26 12.50
C LEU A 354 -4.53 27.86 13.73
N ALA A 355 -3.21 28.05 13.69
CA ALA A 355 -2.42 28.46 14.86
C ALA A 355 -2.90 29.74 15.54
N GLY A 356 -3.47 30.69 14.77
CA GLY A 356 -4.02 31.94 15.32
C GLY A 356 -5.50 31.89 15.72
N CYS A 357 -6.15 30.73 15.58
CA CYS A 357 -7.59 30.54 15.78
C CYS A 357 -7.92 29.66 17.00
N ILE A 358 -6.90 29.17 17.69
CA ILE A 358 -7.03 28.32 18.87
C ILE A 358 -6.47 29.12 20.04
N ASP A 359 -7.35 29.78 20.79
CA ASP A 359 -7.03 30.63 21.93
C ASP A 359 -7.10 29.87 23.26
N GLY A 360 -6.50 30.47 24.29
CA GLY A 360 -6.16 29.81 25.55
C GLY A 360 -7.37 29.23 26.31
N GLY A 361 -7.14 28.08 26.95
CA GLY A 361 -8.13 27.34 27.72
C GLY A 361 -7.65 25.91 28.02
N SER A 362 -8.53 25.05 28.54
CA SER A 362 -8.25 23.61 28.61
C SER A 362 -8.25 23.02 27.21
N LEU A 363 -7.12 22.45 26.78
CA LEU A 363 -6.99 21.81 25.47
C LEU A 363 -7.13 20.27 25.59
N PRO A 364 -7.64 19.58 24.55
CA PRO A 364 -8.16 20.14 23.29
C PRO A 364 -9.54 20.80 23.42
N LEU A 365 -9.91 21.66 22.46
CA LEU A 365 -11.27 22.23 22.38
C LEU A 365 -12.30 21.14 22.08
N GLY A 366 -13.52 21.30 22.58
CA GLY A 366 -14.60 20.31 22.38
C GLY A 366 -15.13 20.24 20.93
N PRO A 367 -15.98 19.24 20.62
CA PRO A 367 -16.46 18.99 19.25
C PRO A 367 -17.15 20.18 18.58
N GLU A 368 -18.07 20.87 19.26
CA GLU A 368 -18.82 21.99 18.69
C GLU A 368 -17.91 23.16 18.27
N ALA A 369 -16.99 23.55 19.16
CA ALA A 369 -16.01 24.60 18.87
C ALA A 369 -15.05 24.16 17.75
N SER A 370 -14.62 22.91 17.77
CA SER A 370 -13.74 22.32 16.74
C SER A 370 -14.38 22.35 15.35
N GLU A 371 -15.64 21.96 15.24
CA GLU A 371 -16.40 22.01 13.99
C GLU A 371 -16.59 23.45 13.50
N SER A 372 -16.89 24.39 14.39
CA SER A 372 -17.05 25.80 14.01
C SER A 372 -15.76 26.39 13.47
N ILE A 373 -14.64 26.23 14.19
CA ILE A 373 -13.34 26.72 13.74
C ILE A 373 -12.97 26.11 12.38
N CYS A 374 -13.20 24.81 12.19
CA CYS A 374 -12.92 24.16 10.92
C CYS A 374 -13.79 24.71 9.79
N ARG A 375 -15.10 24.87 10.00
CA ARG A 375 -16.02 25.43 9.01
C ARG A 375 -15.62 26.85 8.60
N ASP A 376 -15.20 27.67 9.55
CA ASP A 376 -14.90 29.09 9.32
C ASP A 376 -13.52 29.30 8.70
N ARG A 377 -12.55 28.42 9.00
CA ARG A 377 -11.12 28.63 8.65
C ARG A 377 -10.56 27.64 7.64
N LEU A 378 -11.21 26.50 7.44
CA LEU A 378 -10.75 25.45 6.52
C LEU A 378 -11.71 25.32 5.33
N PRO A 379 -11.41 25.93 4.17
CA PRO A 379 -12.28 25.83 3.01
C PRO A 379 -12.38 24.38 2.52
N ALA A 380 -13.59 23.91 2.26
CA ALA A 380 -13.85 22.59 1.70
C ALA A 380 -13.24 22.46 0.29
N ARG A 381 -13.29 23.54 -0.51
CA ARG A 381 -12.64 23.61 -1.82
C ARG A 381 -11.23 24.21 -1.72
N HIS A 382 -10.21 23.45 -2.11
CA HIS A 382 -8.81 23.86 -2.12
C HIS A 382 -7.99 22.98 -3.08
N ALA A 383 -6.80 23.43 -3.48
CA ALA A 383 -5.91 22.67 -4.35
C ALA A 383 -5.40 21.39 -3.67
N LEU A 384 -5.25 20.30 -4.42
CA LEU A 384 -4.70 19.05 -3.92
C LEU A 384 -3.16 19.01 -4.03
N PRO A 385 -2.48 18.28 -3.13
CA PRO A 385 -1.06 17.95 -3.28
C PRO A 385 -0.79 17.18 -4.58
N ARG A 386 0.44 17.24 -5.09
CA ARG A 386 0.83 16.64 -6.38
C ARG A 386 0.48 15.16 -6.47
N PHE A 387 0.75 14.37 -5.42
CA PHE A 387 0.40 12.94 -5.40
C PHE A 387 -1.10 12.71 -5.69
N TYR A 388 -1.97 13.42 -4.97
CA TYR A 388 -3.42 13.27 -5.11
C TYR A 388 -3.94 13.84 -6.43
N ARG A 389 -3.34 14.90 -6.97
CA ARG A 389 -3.64 15.38 -8.33
C ARG A 389 -3.33 14.32 -9.39
N ILE A 390 -2.14 13.72 -9.32
CA ILE A 390 -1.73 12.62 -10.22
C ILE A 390 -2.67 11.44 -10.07
N ARG A 391 -3.09 11.13 -8.84
CA ARG A 391 -4.03 10.05 -8.56
C ARG A 391 -5.43 10.29 -9.11
N GLN A 392 -5.93 11.53 -9.04
CA GLN A 392 -7.24 11.88 -9.61
C GLN A 392 -7.21 12.01 -11.15
N SER A 393 -6.07 12.39 -11.72
CA SER A 393 -5.88 12.49 -13.18
C SER A 393 -5.29 11.21 -13.80
N ARG A 394 -5.42 10.07 -13.11
CA ARG A 394 -5.07 8.76 -13.69
C ARG A 394 -5.92 8.57 -14.94
N GLY A 395 -5.27 8.20 -16.03
CA GLY A 395 -5.94 7.90 -17.30
C GLY A 395 -6.71 6.58 -17.21
N PRO A 396 -7.23 6.08 -18.34
CA PRO A 396 -7.91 4.80 -18.37
C PRO A 396 -6.99 3.67 -17.86
N SER A 397 -7.58 2.64 -17.27
CA SER A 397 -6.93 1.33 -17.11
C SER A 397 -7.34 0.47 -18.30
N ALA A 398 -6.44 -0.39 -18.78
CA ALA A 398 -6.82 -1.39 -19.77
C ALA A 398 -7.91 -2.30 -19.17
N GLY A 399 -8.96 -2.58 -19.93
CA GLY A 399 -10.10 -3.38 -19.50
C GLY A 399 -10.55 -4.39 -20.55
N ASN A 400 -11.78 -4.89 -20.37
CA ASN A 400 -12.39 -5.88 -21.27
C ASN A 400 -12.41 -5.47 -22.75
N PRO A 401 -12.66 -4.20 -23.14
CA PRO A 401 -12.66 -3.82 -24.56
C PRO A 401 -11.30 -4.05 -25.24
N GLU A 402 -10.19 -3.61 -24.62
CA GLU A 402 -8.87 -3.83 -25.20
C GLU A 402 -8.49 -5.32 -25.25
N LEU A 403 -8.94 -6.10 -24.26
CA LEU A 403 -8.73 -7.54 -24.25
C LEU A 403 -9.54 -8.24 -25.34
N ALA A 404 -10.79 -7.83 -25.57
CA ALA A 404 -11.64 -8.35 -26.64
C ALA A 404 -11.03 -8.04 -28.02
N GLU A 405 -10.63 -6.79 -28.26
CA GLU A 405 -9.95 -6.39 -29.49
C GLU A 405 -8.64 -7.16 -29.72
N ALA A 406 -7.87 -7.45 -28.66
CA ALA A 406 -6.66 -8.25 -28.75
C ALA A 406 -6.96 -9.69 -29.21
N TYR A 407 -8.00 -10.32 -28.65
CA TYR A 407 -8.41 -11.67 -29.04
C TYR A 407 -9.07 -11.73 -30.42
N ASP A 408 -9.86 -10.74 -30.81
CA ASP A 408 -10.46 -10.64 -32.15
C ASP A 408 -9.39 -10.59 -33.24
N ARG A 409 -8.23 -9.97 -32.98
CA ARG A 409 -7.10 -9.94 -33.94
C ARG A 409 -6.43 -11.29 -34.16
N ILE A 410 -6.50 -12.21 -33.18
CA ILE A 410 -5.72 -13.46 -33.20
C ILE A 410 -6.58 -14.73 -33.31
N HIS A 411 -7.92 -14.62 -33.27
CA HIS A 411 -8.83 -15.77 -33.19
C HIS A 411 -8.55 -16.86 -34.25
N GLY A 412 -8.17 -16.48 -35.48
CA GLY A 412 -7.90 -17.42 -36.58
C GLY A 412 -6.61 -18.23 -36.44
N GLU A 413 -5.63 -17.73 -35.68
CA GLU A 413 -4.33 -18.40 -35.45
C GLU A 413 -4.20 -18.96 -34.02
N TYR A 414 -5.16 -18.66 -33.14
CA TYR A 414 -5.09 -18.96 -31.72
C TYR A 414 -4.92 -20.45 -31.42
N ASP A 415 -5.60 -21.32 -32.18
CA ASP A 415 -5.57 -22.76 -31.98
C ASP A 415 -4.19 -23.37 -32.29
N ASP A 416 -3.64 -23.00 -33.44
CA ASP A 416 -2.33 -23.47 -33.92
C ASP A 416 -1.20 -23.01 -33.01
N PHE A 417 -1.44 -21.93 -32.27
CA PHE A 417 -0.46 -21.29 -31.44
C PHE A 417 -0.52 -21.72 -29.97
N TRP A 418 -1.71 -21.64 -29.36
CA TRP A 418 -1.91 -21.82 -27.93
C TRP A 418 -2.27 -23.27 -27.57
N LEU A 419 -3.17 -23.91 -28.33
CA LEU A 419 -3.69 -25.23 -27.96
C LEU A 419 -2.67 -26.37 -28.14
N THR A 420 -1.64 -26.17 -28.96
CA THR A 420 -0.52 -27.11 -29.14
C THR A 420 0.14 -27.47 -27.80
N GLY A 421 0.29 -26.49 -26.90
CA GLY A 421 0.77 -26.69 -25.53
C GLY A 421 -0.34 -26.73 -24.48
N ALA A 422 -1.26 -25.76 -24.53
CA ALA A 422 -2.24 -25.52 -23.47
C ALA A 422 -3.47 -26.44 -23.52
N GLY A 423 -3.68 -27.19 -24.61
CA GLY A 423 -4.82 -28.08 -24.77
C GLY A 423 -4.76 -29.35 -23.91
N LYS A 424 -3.56 -29.88 -23.62
CA LYS A 424 -3.41 -31.09 -22.76
C LYS A 424 -3.95 -30.85 -21.34
N PRO A 425 -3.55 -29.79 -20.61
CA PRO A 425 -4.12 -29.49 -19.29
C PRO A 425 -5.66 -29.39 -19.30
N VAL A 426 -6.24 -28.81 -20.34
CA VAL A 426 -7.71 -28.69 -20.49
C VAL A 426 -8.34 -30.08 -20.64
N ARG A 427 -7.80 -30.95 -21.51
CA ARG A 427 -8.26 -32.34 -21.65
C ARG A 427 -8.15 -33.11 -20.33
N ASP A 428 -7.03 -32.98 -19.63
CA ASP A 428 -6.79 -33.66 -18.35
C ASP A 428 -7.76 -33.18 -17.25
N LEU A 429 -8.14 -31.90 -17.25
CA LEU A 429 -9.12 -31.35 -16.32
C LEU A 429 -10.53 -31.86 -16.65
N VAL A 430 -10.97 -31.73 -17.90
CA VAL A 430 -12.29 -32.22 -18.34
C VAL A 430 -12.39 -33.74 -18.13
N GLY A 431 -11.30 -34.49 -18.32
CA GLY A 431 -11.22 -35.92 -18.06
C GLY A 431 -11.53 -36.31 -16.61
N LYS A 432 -11.19 -35.45 -15.64
CA LYS A 432 -11.43 -35.66 -14.21
C LYS A 432 -12.86 -35.32 -13.76
N LEU A 433 -13.62 -34.58 -14.57
CA LEU A 433 -15.03 -34.31 -14.30
C LEU A 433 -15.85 -35.59 -14.52
N ASN A 434 -16.57 -35.98 -13.47
CA ASN A 434 -17.47 -37.13 -13.48
C ASN A 434 -18.88 -36.65 -13.87
N LEU A 435 -19.15 -36.59 -15.18
CA LEU A 435 -20.42 -36.13 -15.75
C LEU A 435 -21.28 -37.35 -16.13
N GLY A 436 -22.52 -37.39 -15.66
CA GLY A 436 -23.55 -38.39 -15.96
C GLY A 436 -24.30 -38.15 -17.27
N GLY A 437 -24.15 -36.98 -17.88
CA GLY A 437 -24.57 -36.65 -19.24
C GLY A 437 -25.78 -35.69 -19.33
N SER A 438 -26.39 -35.33 -18.21
CA SER A 438 -27.57 -34.46 -18.13
C SER A 438 -27.29 -33.11 -17.45
N GLU A 439 -26.03 -32.82 -17.14
CA GLU A 439 -25.62 -31.63 -16.41
C GLU A 439 -25.86 -30.33 -17.20
N THR A 440 -26.19 -29.26 -16.48
CA THR A 440 -26.12 -27.87 -16.96
C THR A 440 -24.78 -27.27 -16.58
N VAL A 441 -23.97 -26.97 -17.59
CA VAL A 441 -22.60 -26.46 -17.42
C VAL A 441 -22.54 -25.00 -17.87
N PHE A 442 -21.86 -24.15 -17.09
CA PHE A 442 -21.44 -22.82 -17.55
C PHE A 442 -19.93 -22.81 -17.80
N GLU A 443 -19.52 -22.31 -18.96
CA GLU A 443 -18.11 -22.06 -19.29
C GLU A 443 -17.82 -20.57 -19.36
N ALA A 444 -16.94 -20.10 -18.46
CA ALA A 444 -16.49 -18.71 -18.41
C ALA A 444 -15.25 -18.52 -19.28
N GLY A 445 -15.42 -17.76 -20.38
CA GLY A 445 -14.40 -17.48 -21.40
C GLY A 445 -14.09 -18.72 -22.25
N CYS A 446 -15.01 -19.08 -23.14
CA CYS A 446 -14.89 -20.31 -23.93
C CYS A 446 -13.81 -20.26 -25.03
N GLY A 447 -13.31 -19.07 -25.38
CA GLY A 447 -12.36 -18.86 -26.45
C GLY A 447 -12.84 -19.48 -27.76
N SER A 448 -11.94 -20.15 -28.49
CA SER A 448 -12.26 -20.88 -29.73
C SER A 448 -13.11 -22.15 -29.54
N GLY A 449 -13.65 -22.42 -28.34
CA GLY A 449 -14.57 -23.53 -28.09
C GLY A 449 -13.92 -24.90 -27.85
N PHE A 450 -12.62 -24.95 -27.52
CA PHE A 450 -11.90 -26.22 -27.33
C PHE A 450 -12.41 -26.98 -26.10
N GLY A 451 -12.48 -26.30 -24.94
CA GLY A 451 -13.04 -26.84 -23.71
C GLY A 451 -14.52 -27.16 -23.88
N THR A 452 -15.26 -26.23 -24.48
CA THR A 452 -16.69 -26.37 -24.82
C THR A 452 -17.00 -27.66 -25.57
N ALA A 453 -16.25 -27.96 -26.63
CA ALA A 453 -16.46 -29.17 -27.42
C ALA A 453 -16.19 -30.46 -26.62
N LEU A 454 -15.21 -30.44 -25.70
CA LEU A 454 -14.91 -31.58 -24.83
C LEU A 454 -16.01 -31.81 -23.79
N LEU A 455 -16.51 -30.74 -23.19
CA LEU A 455 -17.61 -30.76 -22.23
C LEU A 455 -18.90 -31.23 -22.90
N ALA A 456 -19.30 -30.58 -23.99
CA ALA A 456 -20.55 -30.85 -24.69
C ALA A 456 -20.67 -32.30 -25.17
N ARG A 457 -19.56 -32.92 -25.62
CA ARG A 457 -19.51 -34.35 -26.00
C ARG A 457 -19.80 -35.31 -24.85
N LYS A 458 -19.53 -34.91 -23.61
CA LYS A 458 -19.86 -35.72 -22.42
C LYS A 458 -21.34 -35.60 -22.02
N LEU A 459 -22.08 -34.61 -22.53
CA LEU A 459 -23.44 -34.23 -22.10
C LEU A 459 -24.58 -34.78 -22.99
N ASN A 460 -24.48 -36.03 -23.44
CA ASN A 460 -25.38 -36.62 -24.46
C ASN A 460 -26.78 -37.06 -23.96
N ARG A 461 -27.17 -36.79 -22.70
CA ARG A 461 -28.47 -37.18 -22.10
C ARG A 461 -29.34 -35.97 -21.73
N GLY A 462 -29.39 -34.96 -22.61
CA GLY A 462 -30.15 -33.73 -22.39
C GLY A 462 -29.42 -32.66 -21.57
N GLY A 463 -28.12 -32.85 -21.32
CA GLY A 463 -27.26 -31.82 -20.73
C GLY A 463 -26.95 -30.71 -21.74
N ARG A 464 -26.58 -29.53 -21.21
CA ARG A 464 -26.34 -28.33 -22.01
C ARG A 464 -25.14 -27.54 -21.49
N VAL A 465 -24.47 -26.82 -22.38
CA VAL A 465 -23.42 -25.86 -22.02
C VAL A 465 -23.88 -24.45 -22.36
N VAL A 466 -23.74 -23.53 -21.40
CA VAL A 466 -23.81 -22.08 -21.65
C VAL A 466 -22.37 -21.57 -21.68
N ALA A 467 -21.89 -21.14 -22.84
CA ALA A 467 -20.51 -20.75 -23.08
C ALA A 467 -20.44 -19.24 -23.35
N ALA A 468 -19.76 -18.50 -22.47
CA ALA A 468 -19.63 -17.05 -22.58
C ALA A 468 -18.22 -16.63 -23.01
N ASP A 469 -18.11 -15.63 -23.87
CA ASP A 469 -16.85 -14.95 -24.19
C ASP A 469 -17.08 -13.46 -24.51
N ILE A 470 -16.06 -12.64 -24.28
CA ILE A 470 -16.09 -11.20 -24.57
C ILE A 470 -15.73 -10.90 -26.03
N SER A 471 -15.02 -11.81 -26.70
CA SER A 471 -14.58 -11.66 -28.08
C SER A 471 -15.57 -12.32 -29.04
N GLU A 472 -16.09 -11.53 -29.98
CA GLU A 472 -17.01 -12.04 -30.99
C GLU A 472 -16.27 -12.97 -31.98
N GLY A 473 -15.03 -12.64 -32.34
CA GLY A 473 -14.19 -13.48 -33.19
C GLY A 473 -13.89 -14.86 -32.58
N MET A 474 -13.72 -14.93 -31.26
CA MET A 474 -13.58 -16.21 -30.55
C MET A 474 -14.86 -17.03 -30.58
N LEU A 475 -16.02 -16.40 -30.40
CA LEU A 475 -17.31 -17.07 -30.50
C LEU A 475 -17.57 -17.61 -31.91
N ASP A 476 -17.19 -16.88 -32.95
CA ASP A 476 -17.28 -17.35 -34.33
C ASP A 476 -16.39 -18.58 -34.57
N ALA A 477 -15.15 -18.55 -34.11
CA ALA A 477 -14.26 -19.71 -34.16
C ALA A 477 -14.85 -20.93 -33.41
N ALA A 478 -15.45 -20.68 -32.24
CA ALA A 478 -16.13 -21.73 -31.46
C ALA A 478 -17.32 -22.33 -32.21
N ARG A 479 -18.17 -21.51 -32.83
CA ARG A 479 -19.31 -21.98 -33.64
C ARG A 479 -18.84 -22.86 -34.80
N VAL A 480 -17.81 -22.43 -35.52
CA VAL A 480 -17.22 -23.21 -36.63
C VAL A 480 -16.70 -24.57 -36.15
N ARG A 481 -15.95 -24.59 -35.04
CA ARG A 481 -15.44 -25.84 -34.44
C ARG A 481 -16.55 -26.80 -34.03
N LEU A 482 -17.58 -26.30 -33.34
CA LEU A 482 -18.68 -27.13 -32.84
C LEU A 482 -19.54 -27.67 -34.01
N ALA A 483 -19.78 -26.86 -35.04
CA ALA A 483 -20.46 -27.28 -36.26
C ALA A 483 -19.70 -28.42 -36.96
N GLY A 484 -18.37 -28.31 -37.08
CA GLY A 484 -17.51 -29.38 -37.61
C GLY A 484 -17.55 -30.69 -36.80
N HIS A 485 -18.07 -30.65 -35.59
CA HIS A 485 -18.23 -31.79 -34.69
C HIS A 485 -19.69 -32.22 -34.47
N ARG A 486 -20.65 -31.57 -35.12
CA ARG A 486 -22.10 -31.82 -34.98
C ARG A 486 -22.57 -31.73 -33.52
N ILE A 487 -22.09 -30.72 -32.80
CA ILE A 487 -22.46 -30.44 -31.41
C ILE A 487 -23.53 -29.36 -31.40
N GLU A 488 -24.71 -29.65 -30.84
CA GLU A 488 -25.89 -28.77 -30.85
C GLU A 488 -26.36 -28.35 -29.45
N ASN A 489 -25.84 -28.97 -28.39
CA ASN A 489 -26.26 -28.73 -27.00
C ASN A 489 -25.50 -27.58 -26.32
N VAL A 490 -25.16 -26.53 -27.08
CA VAL A 490 -24.37 -25.38 -26.60
C VAL A 490 -25.05 -24.07 -26.95
N GLN A 491 -25.23 -23.21 -25.94
CA GLN A 491 -25.69 -21.84 -26.09
C GLN A 491 -24.49 -20.89 -25.91
N PHE A 492 -24.19 -20.12 -26.95
CA PHE A 492 -23.16 -19.08 -26.87
C PHE A 492 -23.74 -17.76 -26.38
N VAL A 493 -22.99 -17.07 -25.51
CA VAL A 493 -23.33 -15.75 -24.96
C VAL A 493 -22.14 -14.82 -25.21
N HIS A 494 -22.40 -13.69 -25.88
CA HIS A 494 -21.42 -12.62 -25.99
C HIS A 494 -21.56 -11.69 -24.78
N GLY A 495 -20.53 -11.64 -23.94
CA GLY A 495 -20.56 -10.82 -22.73
C GLY A 495 -19.49 -11.17 -21.71
N ASP A 496 -19.42 -10.35 -20.65
CA ASP A 496 -18.51 -10.59 -19.52
C ASP A 496 -18.93 -11.86 -18.76
N ALA A 497 -17.94 -12.69 -18.42
CA ALA A 497 -18.19 -13.97 -17.78
C ALA A 497 -18.72 -13.84 -16.34
N VAL A 498 -18.30 -12.81 -15.60
CA VAL A 498 -18.76 -12.56 -14.22
C VAL A 498 -20.19 -12.04 -14.24
N GLU A 499 -20.50 -11.10 -15.14
CA GLU A 499 -21.87 -10.59 -15.31
C GLU A 499 -22.82 -11.70 -15.76
N THR A 500 -22.42 -12.51 -16.74
CA THR A 500 -23.22 -13.63 -17.23
C THR A 500 -23.48 -14.64 -16.12
N LEU A 501 -22.44 -15.02 -15.36
CA LEU A 501 -22.56 -15.94 -14.23
C LEU A 501 -23.53 -15.43 -13.16
N GLY A 502 -23.53 -14.12 -12.89
CA GLY A 502 -24.43 -13.48 -11.93
C GLY A 502 -25.92 -13.69 -12.22
N GLY A 503 -26.29 -13.92 -13.49
CA GLY A 503 -27.66 -14.21 -13.93
C GLY A 503 -28.06 -15.69 -13.90
N LEU A 504 -27.12 -16.61 -13.67
CA LEU A 504 -27.36 -18.06 -13.75
C LEU A 504 -27.59 -18.67 -12.36
N ARG A 505 -28.43 -19.70 -12.27
CA ARG A 505 -28.71 -20.45 -11.04
C ARG A 505 -28.90 -21.93 -11.35
N GLY A 506 -28.67 -22.78 -10.35
CA GLY A 506 -28.88 -24.22 -10.46
C GLY A 506 -27.92 -24.91 -11.42
N LEU A 507 -26.68 -24.41 -11.53
CA LEU A 507 -25.65 -25.02 -12.36
C LEU A 507 -25.08 -26.26 -11.68
N ASP A 508 -24.88 -27.33 -12.44
CA ASP A 508 -24.20 -28.54 -11.94
C ASP A 508 -22.68 -28.35 -11.98
N VAL A 509 -22.17 -27.63 -12.99
CA VAL A 509 -20.75 -27.37 -13.17
C VAL A 509 -20.50 -25.94 -13.64
N VAL A 510 -19.53 -25.27 -13.03
CA VAL A 510 -18.86 -24.11 -13.60
C VAL A 510 -17.46 -24.51 -14.04
N PHE A 511 -17.14 -24.26 -15.30
CA PHE A 511 -15.86 -24.55 -15.92
C PHE A 511 -15.18 -23.27 -16.41
N THR A 512 -13.86 -23.19 -16.29
CA THR A 512 -13.09 -22.11 -16.90
C THR A 512 -11.64 -22.55 -17.14
N SER A 513 -11.05 -22.14 -18.26
CA SER A 513 -9.64 -22.45 -18.52
C SER A 513 -8.90 -21.26 -19.09
N TRP A 514 -7.83 -20.85 -18.41
CA TRP A 514 -6.92 -19.77 -18.84
C TRP A 514 -7.55 -18.36 -18.89
N VAL A 515 -8.76 -18.18 -18.34
CA VAL A 515 -9.51 -16.92 -18.34
C VAL A 515 -9.38 -16.18 -17.01
N LEU A 516 -9.31 -16.93 -15.90
CA LEU A 516 -9.12 -16.32 -14.59
C LEU A 516 -7.82 -15.51 -14.55
N GLY A 517 -7.89 -14.33 -13.95
CA GLY A 517 -6.86 -13.31 -14.00
C GLY A 517 -7.16 -12.13 -14.92
N TYR A 518 -7.97 -12.36 -15.96
CA TYR A 518 -8.53 -11.29 -16.77
C TYR A 518 -9.85 -10.75 -16.20
N VAL A 519 -10.49 -11.52 -15.33
CA VAL A 519 -11.69 -11.13 -14.57
C VAL A 519 -11.37 -10.96 -13.08
N PRO A 520 -12.12 -10.11 -12.34
CA PRO A 520 -11.96 -9.98 -10.90
C PRO A 520 -12.21 -11.29 -10.15
N LEU A 521 -11.22 -11.80 -9.41
CA LEU A 521 -11.31 -13.15 -8.81
C LEU A 521 -12.39 -13.24 -7.74
N ARG A 522 -12.43 -12.28 -6.80
CA ARG A 522 -13.39 -12.29 -5.69
C ARG A 522 -14.85 -12.26 -6.17
N PRO A 523 -15.26 -11.33 -7.06
CA PRO A 523 -16.58 -11.37 -7.68
C PRO A 523 -16.87 -12.67 -8.43
N PHE A 524 -15.91 -13.22 -9.16
CA PHE A 524 -16.08 -14.48 -9.87
C PHE A 524 -16.41 -15.64 -8.91
N PHE A 525 -15.58 -15.88 -7.88
CA PHE A 525 -15.81 -16.98 -6.92
C PHE A 525 -17.12 -16.82 -6.14
N ALA A 526 -17.47 -15.59 -5.75
CA ALA A 526 -18.75 -15.30 -5.12
C ALA A 526 -19.94 -15.61 -6.07
N GLY A 527 -19.82 -15.27 -7.35
CA GLY A 527 -20.79 -15.62 -8.39
C GLY A 527 -20.93 -17.13 -8.57
N VAL A 528 -19.80 -17.88 -8.56
CA VAL A 528 -19.81 -19.34 -8.66
C VAL A 528 -20.60 -19.96 -7.50
N ALA A 529 -20.31 -19.53 -6.26
CA ALA A 529 -20.99 -20.04 -5.08
C ALA A 529 -22.50 -19.78 -5.09
N GLN A 530 -22.94 -18.68 -5.70
CA GLN A 530 -24.37 -18.36 -5.85
C GLN A 530 -25.05 -19.13 -7.00
N ALA A 531 -24.31 -19.45 -8.06
CA ALA A 531 -24.87 -20.05 -9.26
C ALA A 531 -24.94 -21.58 -9.20
N LEU A 532 -24.01 -22.22 -8.48
CA LEU A 532 -23.96 -23.68 -8.34
C LEU A 532 -25.15 -24.22 -7.52
N ALA A 533 -25.72 -25.33 -7.97
CA ALA A 533 -26.64 -26.14 -7.16
C ALA A 533 -25.87 -26.82 -6.00
N PRO A 534 -26.57 -27.24 -4.93
CA PRO A 534 -25.95 -28.05 -3.86
C PRO A 534 -25.26 -29.30 -4.44
N GLY A 535 -23.97 -29.46 -4.14
CA GLY A 535 -23.15 -30.55 -4.69
C GLY A 535 -22.56 -30.30 -6.08
N GLY A 536 -22.82 -29.13 -6.68
CA GLY A 536 -22.22 -28.70 -7.94
C GLY A 536 -20.71 -28.51 -7.86
N GLN A 537 -20.05 -28.48 -9.01
CA GLN A 537 -18.59 -28.51 -9.13
C GLN A 537 -18.02 -27.27 -9.81
N LEU A 538 -16.91 -26.74 -9.28
CA LEU A 538 -16.06 -25.78 -9.96
C LEU A 538 -14.80 -26.47 -10.47
N ALA A 539 -14.53 -26.38 -11.77
CA ALA A 539 -13.29 -26.85 -12.38
C ALA A 539 -12.60 -25.72 -13.14
N LEU A 540 -11.35 -25.43 -12.78
CA LEU A 540 -10.63 -24.29 -13.34
C LEU A 540 -9.16 -24.57 -13.66
N ILE A 541 -8.62 -23.81 -14.61
CA ILE A 541 -7.18 -23.67 -14.88
C ILE A 541 -6.84 -22.18 -14.93
N VAL A 542 -5.78 -21.77 -14.21
CA VAL A 542 -5.40 -20.36 -14.09
C VAL A 542 -3.89 -20.18 -14.05
N HIS A 543 -3.39 -19.09 -14.64
CA HIS A 543 -1.99 -18.68 -14.51
C HIS A 543 -1.70 -18.11 -13.12
N ARG A 544 -0.46 -18.25 -12.66
CA ARG A 544 0.01 -17.46 -11.51
C ARG A 544 0.45 -16.09 -11.99
N GLU A 545 0.39 -15.09 -11.12
CA GLU A 545 0.69 -13.68 -11.41
C GLU A 545 2.06 -13.41 -12.06
N ASN A 546 3.05 -14.27 -11.83
CA ASN A 546 4.37 -14.20 -12.46
C ASN A 546 4.57 -15.25 -13.55
N SER A 547 3.55 -15.57 -14.35
CA SER A 547 3.67 -16.55 -15.44
C SER A 547 3.49 -15.87 -16.80
N PRO A 548 4.50 -15.88 -17.69
CA PRO A 548 5.81 -16.51 -17.55
C PRO A 548 6.82 -15.63 -16.79
N GLU A 549 7.55 -16.23 -15.84
CA GLU A 549 8.33 -15.49 -14.82
C GLU A 549 9.48 -14.69 -15.41
N ARG A 550 10.20 -15.29 -16.36
CA ARG A 550 11.40 -14.70 -16.93
C ARG A 550 11.09 -13.48 -17.79
N GLU A 551 10.18 -13.64 -18.74
CA GLU A 551 9.80 -12.62 -19.72
C GLU A 551 9.06 -11.48 -19.02
N PHE A 552 8.11 -11.81 -18.14
CA PHE A 552 7.42 -10.81 -17.33
C PHE A 552 8.38 -10.05 -16.40
N GLY A 553 9.39 -10.73 -15.84
CA GLY A 553 10.41 -10.10 -15.01
C GLY A 553 11.31 -9.12 -15.79
N ILE A 554 11.68 -9.44 -17.03
CA ILE A 554 12.43 -8.53 -17.91
C ILE A 554 11.57 -7.29 -18.19
N PHE A 555 10.34 -7.50 -18.66
CA PHE A 555 9.42 -6.40 -18.98
C PHE A 555 9.15 -5.51 -17.76
N SER A 556 8.83 -6.10 -16.61
CA SER A 556 8.56 -5.36 -15.38
C SER A 556 9.77 -4.57 -14.89
N SER A 557 10.99 -5.09 -15.08
CA SER A 557 12.22 -4.35 -14.77
C SER A 557 12.39 -3.13 -15.69
N LEU A 558 12.14 -3.27 -17.00
CA LEU A 558 12.19 -2.15 -17.95
C LEU A 558 11.16 -1.07 -17.61
N VAL A 559 9.93 -1.47 -17.29
CA VAL A 559 8.87 -0.53 -16.85
C VAL A 559 9.23 0.12 -15.52
N ALA A 560 9.82 -0.59 -14.57
CA ALA A 560 10.24 0.00 -13.29
C ALA A 560 11.34 1.08 -13.48
N ARG A 561 12.25 0.90 -14.45
CA ARG A 561 13.26 1.90 -14.83
C ARG A 561 12.65 3.17 -15.43
N ASN A 562 11.59 3.05 -16.23
CA ASN A 562 10.86 4.21 -16.71
C ASN A 562 9.35 3.92 -16.74
N PRO A 563 8.61 4.22 -15.66
CA PRO A 563 7.19 3.87 -15.60
C PRO A 563 6.34 4.56 -16.66
N LEU A 564 6.79 5.70 -17.20
CA LEU A 564 6.07 6.47 -18.22
C LEU A 564 6.17 5.87 -19.63
N VAL A 565 6.91 4.76 -19.83
CA VAL A 565 6.80 4.00 -21.09
C VAL A 565 5.40 3.44 -21.29
N LEU A 566 4.62 3.24 -20.21
CA LEU A 566 3.22 2.87 -20.28
C LEU A 566 2.32 4.11 -20.27
N THR A 567 1.37 4.14 -21.20
CA THR A 567 0.37 5.21 -21.35
C THR A 567 -0.85 5.00 -20.45
N ARG A 568 -1.13 3.76 -20.05
CA ARG A 568 -2.26 3.35 -19.22
C ARG A 568 -1.86 2.27 -18.21
N ARG A 569 -2.67 2.09 -17.17
CA ARG A 569 -2.49 1.03 -16.17
C ARG A 569 -2.91 -0.31 -16.78
N VAL A 570 -2.10 -1.35 -16.60
CA VAL A 570 -2.46 -2.74 -16.88
C VAL A 570 -2.39 -3.51 -15.56
N ALA A 571 -3.52 -4.06 -15.12
CA ALA A 571 -3.65 -4.64 -13.79
C ALA A 571 -4.54 -5.89 -13.80
N PHE A 572 -3.96 -7.00 -14.26
CA PHE A 572 -4.61 -8.31 -14.20
C PHE A 572 -4.66 -8.83 -12.76
N ASP A 573 -5.71 -9.59 -12.44
CA ASP A 573 -5.99 -10.13 -11.11
C ASP A 573 -5.64 -11.61 -11.02
N PHE A 574 -4.40 -11.98 -11.33
CA PHE A 574 -3.97 -13.38 -11.24
C PHE A 574 -3.70 -13.80 -9.78
N PRO A 575 -3.95 -15.07 -9.41
CA PRO A 575 -3.56 -15.58 -8.11
C PRO A 575 -2.01 -15.58 -7.97
N ARG A 576 -1.51 -15.12 -6.82
CA ARG A 576 -0.07 -15.14 -6.48
C ARG A 576 0.50 -16.56 -6.55
N ASP A 577 -0.19 -17.50 -5.94
CA ASP A 577 0.16 -18.92 -5.87
C ASP A 577 -1.07 -19.79 -5.59
N GLY A 578 -0.85 -21.08 -5.35
CA GLY A 578 -1.92 -22.03 -5.04
C GLY A 578 -2.61 -21.75 -3.70
N ALA A 579 -1.88 -21.26 -2.69
CA ALA A 579 -2.47 -20.97 -1.38
C ALA A 579 -3.39 -19.74 -1.46
N HIS A 580 -3.01 -18.72 -2.23
CA HIS A 580 -3.90 -17.58 -2.49
C HIS A 580 -5.18 -18.01 -3.23
N LEU A 581 -5.07 -18.91 -4.20
CA LEU A 581 -6.21 -19.45 -4.92
C LEU A 581 -7.14 -20.25 -3.99
N GLU A 582 -6.58 -21.14 -3.16
CA GLU A 582 -7.36 -21.90 -2.16
C GLU A 582 -8.07 -20.98 -1.17
N SER A 583 -7.40 -19.93 -0.69
CA SER A 583 -8.00 -18.92 0.18
C SER A 583 -9.18 -18.20 -0.48
N LEU A 584 -9.09 -17.86 -1.77
CA LEU A 584 -10.19 -17.20 -2.48
C LEU A 584 -11.41 -18.12 -2.65
N VAL A 585 -11.17 -19.42 -2.81
CA VAL A 585 -12.22 -20.45 -2.90
C VAL A 585 -12.90 -20.65 -1.54
N ASP A 586 -12.10 -20.75 -0.46
CA ASP A 586 -12.59 -20.88 0.92
C ASP A 586 -13.40 -19.66 1.36
N GLU A 587 -12.92 -18.45 1.07
CA GLU A 587 -13.64 -17.19 1.36
C GLU A 587 -15.00 -17.10 0.66
N ALA A 588 -15.17 -17.77 -0.49
CA ALA A 588 -16.44 -17.84 -1.20
C ALA A 588 -17.38 -18.94 -0.67
N GLY A 589 -16.94 -19.74 0.31
CA GLY A 589 -17.71 -20.84 0.89
C GLY A 589 -17.68 -22.13 0.06
N LEU A 590 -16.71 -22.29 -0.84
CA LEU A 590 -16.53 -23.48 -1.66
C LEU A 590 -15.46 -24.41 -1.05
N ALA A 591 -15.66 -25.72 -1.14
CA ALA A 591 -14.69 -26.70 -0.65
C ALA A 591 -13.65 -27.06 -1.73
N VAL A 592 -12.37 -26.95 -1.39
CA VAL A 592 -11.27 -27.37 -2.27
C VAL A 592 -11.15 -28.90 -2.28
N VAL A 593 -11.50 -29.53 -3.40
CA VAL A 593 -11.38 -31.00 -3.54
C VAL A 593 -9.97 -31.42 -3.95
N LYS A 594 -9.37 -30.72 -4.93
CA LYS A 594 -8.04 -31.06 -5.45
C LYS A 594 -7.39 -29.88 -6.14
N VAL A 595 -6.12 -29.62 -5.84
CA VAL A 595 -5.28 -28.62 -6.51
C VAL A 595 -3.98 -29.27 -6.94
N TRP A 596 -3.47 -28.90 -8.11
CA TRP A 596 -2.15 -29.32 -8.56
C TRP A 596 -1.44 -28.20 -9.32
N LYS A 597 -0.12 -28.20 -9.26
CA LYS A 597 0.74 -27.29 -10.03
C LYS A 597 1.14 -27.96 -11.33
N GLY A 598 1.19 -27.19 -12.42
CA GLY A 598 1.63 -27.65 -13.73
C GLY A 598 2.36 -26.55 -14.49
N SER A 599 3.00 -26.92 -15.59
CA SER A 599 3.66 -25.98 -16.50
C SER A 599 3.42 -26.41 -17.95
N VAL A 600 3.14 -25.45 -18.82
CA VAL A 600 3.14 -25.63 -20.27
C VAL A 600 4.47 -25.05 -20.78
N ARG A 601 5.16 -25.78 -21.68
CA ARG A 601 6.41 -25.31 -22.27
C ARG A 601 6.20 -25.12 -23.76
N PHE A 602 6.48 -23.90 -24.22
CA PHE A 602 6.56 -23.56 -25.63
C PHE A 602 8.05 -23.51 -26.02
N ARG A 603 8.41 -24.08 -27.17
CA ARG A 603 9.79 -24.09 -27.67
C ARG A 603 9.90 -23.09 -28.80
N CYS A 604 10.83 -22.16 -28.67
CA CYS A 604 11.15 -21.13 -29.64
C CYS A 604 12.65 -21.26 -29.98
N ALA A 605 13.00 -21.17 -31.26
CA ALA A 605 14.39 -21.19 -31.72
C ALA A 605 15.08 -19.84 -31.48
N MET A 606 14.33 -18.74 -31.57
CA MET A 606 14.86 -17.38 -31.52
C MET A 606 14.10 -16.52 -30.49
N ALA A 607 14.77 -15.51 -29.94
CA ALA A 607 14.14 -14.55 -29.01
C ALA A 607 12.94 -13.81 -29.64
N GLY A 608 12.98 -13.53 -30.95
CA GLY A 608 11.87 -12.92 -31.68
C GLY A 608 10.61 -13.78 -31.70
N GLU A 609 10.75 -15.10 -31.78
CA GLU A 609 9.61 -16.04 -31.71
C GLU A 609 8.99 -16.08 -30.31
N VAL A 610 9.79 -15.89 -29.25
CA VAL A 610 9.25 -15.75 -27.89
C VAL A 610 8.40 -14.49 -27.79
N LEU A 611 8.88 -13.37 -28.35
CA LEU A 611 8.10 -12.13 -28.36
C LEU A 611 6.82 -12.29 -29.18
N ASP A 612 6.89 -12.87 -30.38
CA ASP A 612 5.68 -13.19 -31.17
C ASP A 612 4.69 -14.01 -30.34
N HIS A 613 5.19 -14.95 -29.52
CA HIS A 613 4.36 -15.73 -28.61
C HIS A 613 3.68 -14.93 -27.52
N LEU A 614 4.40 -14.01 -26.90
CA LEU A 614 3.81 -13.13 -25.90
C LEU A 614 2.77 -12.20 -26.53
N LEU A 615 3.04 -11.68 -27.74
CA LEU A 615 2.14 -10.76 -28.43
C LEU A 615 0.87 -11.42 -28.98
N LYS A 616 0.87 -12.75 -29.11
CA LYS A 616 -0.31 -13.57 -29.39
C LYS A 616 -0.97 -14.11 -28.11
N SER A 617 -0.52 -13.70 -26.94
CA SER A 617 -1.18 -13.98 -25.66
C SER A 617 -2.00 -12.76 -25.22
N GLY A 618 -3.21 -12.96 -24.67
CA GLY A 618 -4.08 -11.85 -24.26
C GLY A 618 -3.38 -10.84 -23.34
N ALA A 619 -2.67 -11.32 -22.29
CA ALA A 619 -1.93 -10.44 -21.40
C ALA A 619 -0.79 -9.67 -22.10
N GLY A 620 0.02 -10.37 -22.90
CA GLY A 620 1.18 -9.76 -23.56
C GLY A 620 0.81 -8.70 -24.59
N THR A 621 -0.26 -8.94 -25.37
CA THR A 621 -0.80 -7.93 -26.31
C THR A 621 -1.23 -6.67 -25.58
N VAL A 622 -2.00 -6.79 -24.50
CA VAL A 622 -2.48 -5.63 -23.73
C VAL A 622 -1.34 -4.83 -23.12
N PHE A 623 -0.30 -5.49 -22.61
CA PHE A 623 0.91 -4.81 -22.14
C PHE A 623 1.63 -4.08 -23.28
N TYR A 624 1.77 -4.71 -24.43
CA TYR A 624 2.45 -4.12 -25.59
C TYR A 624 1.69 -2.90 -26.14
N ASP A 625 0.37 -3.00 -26.24
CA ASP A 625 -0.50 -1.91 -26.67
C ASP A 625 -0.53 -0.75 -25.68
N ALA A 626 -0.23 -0.99 -24.41
CA ALA A 626 -0.09 0.05 -23.40
C ALA A 626 1.24 0.83 -23.51
N ILE A 627 2.25 0.31 -24.22
CA ILE A 627 3.52 1.02 -24.44
C ILE A 627 3.31 2.21 -25.38
N ASP A 628 3.85 3.38 -25.02
CA ASP A 628 3.87 4.57 -25.85
C ASP A 628 4.50 4.25 -27.22
N PRO A 629 3.77 4.45 -28.34
CA PRO A 629 4.26 4.14 -29.68
C PRO A 629 5.62 4.76 -30.02
N SER A 630 5.93 5.94 -29.47
CA SER A 630 7.18 6.65 -29.76
C SER A 630 8.44 5.97 -29.20
N VAL A 631 8.30 5.12 -28.18
CA VAL A 631 9.43 4.41 -27.54
C VAL A 631 9.38 2.89 -27.71
N ARG A 632 8.29 2.38 -28.30
CA ARG A 632 7.98 0.95 -28.40
C ARG A 632 9.08 0.15 -29.07
N ASP A 633 9.57 0.58 -30.24
CA ASP A 633 10.62 -0.15 -30.98
C ASP A 633 11.94 -0.23 -30.21
N GLY A 634 12.28 0.84 -29.48
CA GLY A 634 13.46 0.87 -28.61
C GLY A 634 13.34 -0.13 -27.46
N LEU A 635 12.18 -0.13 -26.79
CA LEU A 635 11.90 -1.03 -25.68
C LEU A 635 11.87 -2.50 -26.13
N THR A 636 11.32 -2.78 -27.32
CA THR A 636 11.31 -4.10 -27.94
C THR A 636 12.73 -4.63 -28.19
N ARG A 637 13.62 -3.80 -28.73
CA ARG A 637 15.03 -4.18 -28.92
C ARG A 637 15.71 -4.51 -27.59
N GLU A 638 15.55 -3.65 -26.59
CA GLU A 638 16.15 -3.87 -25.27
C GLU A 638 15.61 -5.13 -24.59
N PHE A 639 14.30 -5.39 -24.70
CA PHE A 639 13.67 -6.62 -24.22
C PHE A 639 14.30 -7.87 -24.86
N LEU A 640 14.45 -7.89 -26.19
CA LEU A 640 15.03 -9.02 -26.93
C LEU A 640 16.51 -9.24 -26.57
N GLU A 641 17.29 -8.17 -26.42
CA GLU A 641 18.70 -8.25 -25.98
C GLU A 641 18.82 -8.85 -24.57
N LEU A 642 17.99 -8.40 -23.62
CA LEU A 642 17.96 -8.93 -22.26
C LEU A 642 17.49 -10.39 -22.22
N LEU A 643 16.54 -10.75 -23.09
CA LEU A 643 16.09 -12.12 -23.23
C LEU A 643 17.25 -12.99 -23.71
N GLN A 644 17.97 -12.61 -24.76
CA GLN A 644 19.14 -13.36 -25.26
C GLN A 644 20.25 -13.51 -24.21
N LYS A 645 20.57 -12.45 -23.46
CA LYS A 645 21.61 -12.50 -22.41
C LYS A 645 21.29 -13.49 -21.28
N ARG A 646 20.01 -13.70 -20.96
CA ARG A 646 19.56 -14.66 -19.93
C ARG A 646 19.44 -16.11 -20.43
N ASN A 647 19.78 -16.40 -21.69
CA ASN A 647 19.84 -17.77 -22.24
C ASN A 647 21.25 -18.39 -22.14
N GLY A 648 22.28 -17.60 -21.80
CA GLY A 648 23.61 -18.10 -21.42
C GLY A 648 23.72 -18.15 -19.91
#